data_AF-A0A2T0UWM5-F1
#
_entry.id   AF-A0A2T0UWM5-F1
#
_cell.length_a   1.000
_cell.length_b   1.000
_cell.length_c   1.000
_cell.angle_alpha   90.00
_cell.angle_beta   90.00
_cell.angle_gamma   90.00
#
_symmetry.space_group_name_H-M   'P 1'
#
loop_
_entity.id
_entity.type
_entity.pdbx_description
1 polymer ?
#
loop_
_entity_poly.entity_id
_entity_poly.type
_entity_poly.pdbx_seq_one_letter_code
_entity_poly.pdbx_strand_id
1 'polypeptide(L)'
;MAGTATPRRRWTLIAAGIVALAALAVLAVVLIARASAPEPVYVAVAGNLGGADSTEIESDLLPGVQLAADRLNQAGGIDGRTVEILAYDDGGDPLKAKENAEAIAADDRAIAVIGHTTTDPSIAASPVYADAGIPAISPSATGDDLTANRPWYFQGIFDNTQQGAFLAAYVDAVLALDRATVVWGDDRYGTDVHEGFTSAFGGTEQSTTIDLAGDTDAAVDAAVASIAADANRGAIVLGLRPDLAGRIIPGLRAAGVTEPIIGGDKLSSEAFTAEVHEALVAGGADEAALAAPIYATAPVLTDSLTGEALKFLLAFVREHGYVPDWPALTGSDALALIADGLEGASLDPADRAADRELLRDAWAATDSPETAAEGLSGPLYFDDRTLVRPVRMGVFSGNRPVSAPVQLVPYTPTSGQDAGAELAGGAAVEFEEEVLVPSQIVSTGVNINEIRDLNTQAGTFSADMFIWFNYTGGDDVLNVWFPNAVDKSLALGDPLESKQVGDTKYRLFHVEGTFKADLEFRRFPFDVQHLPIVLQNRTLPDSSVVYVLDAAVRAQTQAERLASAGDATTTIDSIPNWQVDQALFTAETVGTTANMGDPSADAAGGLYYSQFVTDLQVRRDVGGFLVKNLLPLGLLVMATYVSLFLGYDAVTSRVSMAITGILSSAVMLNSVTSVLPAISYTVAIEWLYYLFILICVALLVIDLVGSSWAAKGRKRRLRWLTIGSRIAYPAVVIAAAITYWAVFG
;
A
#
# COMPACT_ATOMS: atom_id res chain seq x y z
N MET A 1 -36.89 48.58 -51.67
CA MET A 1 -35.75 47.75 -51.22
C MET A 1 -36.17 46.95 -50.00
N ALA A 2 -36.38 45.64 -50.14
CA ALA A 2 -36.54 44.71 -49.02
C ALA A 2 -36.14 43.32 -49.52
N GLY A 3 -34.88 42.96 -49.31
CA GLY A 3 -34.31 41.68 -49.76
C GLY A 3 -34.83 40.54 -48.91
N THR A 4 -35.64 39.66 -49.51
CA THR A 4 -36.07 38.40 -48.91
C THR A 4 -34.88 37.44 -48.82
N ALA A 5 -34.39 37.22 -47.59
CA ALA A 5 -33.33 36.25 -47.33
C ALA A 5 -33.76 34.84 -47.75
N THR A 6 -32.90 34.15 -48.51
CA THR A 6 -33.11 32.80 -49.04
C THR A 6 -33.22 31.75 -47.92
N PRO A 7 -34.04 30.69 -48.11
CA PRO A 7 -34.31 29.68 -47.08
C PRO A 7 -33.05 28.96 -46.57
N ARG A 8 -31.97 28.87 -47.36
CA ARG A 8 -30.69 28.26 -46.95
C ARG A 8 -30.03 28.94 -45.74
N ARG A 9 -30.17 30.27 -45.59
CA ARG A 9 -29.55 31.03 -44.48
C ARG A 9 -30.28 30.85 -43.15
N ARG A 10 -31.56 30.45 -43.18
CA ARG A 10 -32.34 30.13 -41.96
C ARG A 10 -31.96 28.78 -41.37
N TRP A 11 -31.56 27.80 -42.18
CA TRP A 11 -31.23 26.44 -41.71
C TRP A 11 -29.82 26.32 -41.13
N THR A 12 -28.85 27.10 -41.63
CA THR A 12 -27.51 27.19 -41.00
C THR A 12 -27.58 27.85 -39.62
N LEU A 13 -28.46 28.83 -39.42
CA LEU A 13 -28.72 29.44 -38.11
C LEU A 13 -29.42 28.49 -37.14
N ILE A 14 -30.33 27.63 -37.62
CA ILE A 14 -31.00 26.62 -36.79
C ILE A 14 -30.03 25.49 -36.41
N ALA A 15 -29.18 25.02 -37.33
CA ALA A 15 -28.17 24.00 -37.04
C ALA A 15 -27.09 24.51 -36.07
N ALA A 16 -26.61 25.74 -36.26
CA ALA A 16 -25.72 26.40 -35.31
C ALA A 16 -26.39 26.59 -33.93
N GLY A 17 -27.69 26.90 -33.91
CA GLY A 17 -28.48 27.00 -32.69
C GLY A 17 -28.62 25.68 -31.93
N ILE A 18 -28.78 24.55 -32.63
CA ILE A 18 -28.87 23.21 -32.01
C ILE A 18 -27.52 22.76 -31.46
N VAL A 19 -26.42 22.98 -32.21
CA VAL A 19 -25.06 22.68 -31.74
C VAL A 19 -24.69 23.56 -30.54
N ALA A 20 -25.04 24.85 -30.56
CA ALA A 20 -24.87 25.74 -29.43
C ALA A 20 -25.71 25.32 -28.22
N LEU A 21 -26.96 24.86 -28.42
CA LEU A 21 -27.80 24.34 -27.33
C LEU A 21 -27.26 23.04 -26.73
N ALA A 22 -26.72 22.14 -27.56
CA ALA A 22 -26.11 20.89 -27.10
C ALA A 22 -24.80 21.17 -26.34
N ALA A 23 -23.98 22.11 -26.82
CA ALA A 23 -22.79 22.57 -26.11
C ALA A 23 -23.13 23.27 -24.79
N LEU A 24 -24.20 24.09 -24.77
CA LEU A 24 -24.74 24.70 -23.55
C LEU A 24 -25.34 23.67 -22.58
N ALA A 25 -25.95 22.60 -23.07
CA ALA A 25 -26.47 21.52 -22.24
C ALA A 25 -25.35 20.67 -21.63
N VAL A 26 -24.30 20.35 -22.41
CA VAL A 26 -23.10 19.68 -21.90
C VAL A 26 -22.37 20.57 -20.90
N LEU A 27 -22.19 21.86 -21.21
CA LEU A 27 -21.61 22.83 -20.29
C LEU A 27 -22.48 23.01 -19.04
N ALA A 28 -23.81 23.00 -19.14
CA ALA A 28 -24.71 23.05 -18.00
C ALA A 28 -24.62 21.78 -17.15
N VAL A 29 -24.50 20.59 -17.74
CA VAL A 29 -24.30 19.34 -17.00
C VAL A 29 -22.93 19.35 -16.31
N VAL A 30 -21.87 19.82 -16.96
CA VAL A 30 -20.54 19.98 -16.37
C VAL A 30 -20.54 21.04 -15.25
N LEU A 31 -21.24 22.16 -15.43
CA LEU A 31 -21.36 23.22 -14.42
C LEU A 31 -22.27 22.79 -13.26
N ILE A 32 -23.33 22.01 -13.49
CA ILE A 32 -24.18 21.45 -12.43
C ILE A 32 -23.40 20.37 -11.66
N ALA A 33 -22.62 19.52 -12.35
CA ALA A 33 -21.74 18.55 -11.71
C ALA A 33 -20.63 19.23 -10.89
N ARG A 34 -20.08 20.36 -11.36
CA ARG A 34 -19.09 21.16 -10.61
C ARG A 34 -19.68 22.01 -9.49
N ALA A 35 -20.90 22.51 -9.64
CA ALA A 35 -21.60 23.27 -8.60
C ALA A 35 -22.18 22.35 -7.49
N SER A 36 -22.10 21.04 -7.67
CA SER A 36 -22.57 20.03 -6.69
C SER A 36 -21.41 19.23 -6.09
N ALA A 37 -20.16 19.62 -6.32
CA ALA A 37 -19.02 18.97 -5.69
C ALA A 37 -19.05 19.30 -4.18
N PRO A 38 -19.09 18.28 -3.30
CA PRO A 38 -19.15 18.51 -1.86
C PRO A 38 -17.83 19.14 -1.37
N GLU A 39 -17.91 19.88 -0.25
CA GLU A 39 -16.73 20.55 0.36
C GLU A 39 -15.62 19.52 0.69
N PRO A 40 -14.34 19.86 0.46
CA PRO A 40 -13.23 19.00 0.83
C PRO A 40 -13.21 18.68 2.33
N VAL A 41 -12.71 17.49 2.67
CA VAL A 41 -12.37 17.12 4.04
C VAL A 41 -10.97 17.65 4.33
N TYR A 42 -10.87 18.59 5.26
CA TYR A 42 -9.58 19.16 5.67
C TYR A 42 -8.98 18.36 6.82
N VAL A 43 -7.72 17.95 6.69
CA VAL A 43 -6.97 17.28 7.75
C VAL A 43 -5.73 18.12 8.06
N ALA A 44 -5.52 18.47 9.33
CA ALA A 44 -4.31 19.16 9.74
C ALA A 44 -3.20 18.15 10.00
N VAL A 45 -2.00 18.40 9.49
CA VAL A 45 -0.77 17.67 9.81
C VAL A 45 0.13 18.61 10.60
N ALA A 46 0.42 18.26 11.85
CA ALA A 46 1.21 19.10 12.74
C ALA A 46 2.38 18.31 13.34
N GLY A 47 3.52 18.96 13.55
CA GLY A 47 4.68 18.30 14.16
C GLY A 47 6.00 18.92 13.74
N ASN A 48 7.08 18.21 14.06
CA ASN A 48 8.40 18.50 13.54
C ASN A 48 8.51 18.01 12.09
N LEU A 49 7.95 18.79 11.16
CA LEU A 49 7.86 18.41 9.75
C LEU A 49 9.17 18.71 8.98
N GLY A 50 10.09 19.44 9.62
CA GLY A 50 11.36 19.84 9.04
C GLY A 50 11.22 20.64 7.74
N GLY A 51 12.29 20.64 6.95
CA GLY A 51 12.29 21.05 5.54
C GLY A 51 12.78 19.88 4.67
N ALA A 52 12.80 20.07 3.35
CA ALA A 52 13.18 19.00 2.39
C ALA A 52 14.59 18.40 2.58
N ASP A 53 15.44 19.05 3.40
CA ASP A 53 16.80 18.61 3.74
C ASP A 53 16.93 18.09 5.19
N SER A 54 15.82 17.90 5.93
CA SER A 54 15.86 17.39 7.31
C SER A 54 16.28 15.92 7.34
N THR A 55 17.06 15.54 8.37
CA THR A 55 17.47 14.15 8.64
C THR A 55 16.72 13.54 9.82
N GLU A 56 15.75 14.27 10.36
CA GLU A 56 14.90 13.78 11.44
C GLU A 56 13.83 12.84 10.87
N ILE A 57 13.55 11.78 11.62
CA ILE A 57 12.68 10.69 11.18
C ILE A 57 11.26 11.19 10.89
N GLU A 58 10.79 12.21 11.62
CA GLU A 58 9.46 12.81 11.49
C GLU A 58 9.24 13.62 10.20
N SER A 59 10.31 13.99 9.50
CA SER A 59 10.23 14.83 8.29
C SER A 59 9.46 14.17 7.14
N ASP A 60 9.40 12.85 7.13
CA ASP A 60 8.67 12.06 6.14
C ASP A 60 7.16 11.96 6.40
N LEU A 61 6.67 12.45 7.54
CA LEU A 61 5.26 12.43 7.89
C LEU A 61 4.41 13.17 6.84
N LEU A 62 4.72 14.43 6.56
CA LEU A 62 3.92 15.27 5.67
C LEU A 62 3.92 14.75 4.23
N PRO A 63 5.07 14.42 3.59
CA PRO A 63 5.09 13.79 2.28
C PRO A 63 4.29 12.49 2.24
N GLY A 64 4.37 11.66 3.29
CA GLY A 64 3.63 10.40 3.37
C GLY A 64 2.11 10.61 3.40
N VAL A 65 1.64 11.48 4.29
CA VAL A 65 0.21 11.82 4.39
C VAL A 65 -0.31 12.47 3.10
N GLN A 66 0.50 13.33 2.46
CA GLN A 66 0.12 13.96 1.19
C GLN A 66 -0.03 12.92 0.08
N LEU A 67 0.91 11.98 -0.05
CA LEU A 67 0.81 10.89 -1.03
C LEU A 67 -0.42 10.00 -0.77
N ALA A 68 -0.72 9.71 0.49
CA ALA A 68 -1.91 8.95 0.86
C ALA A 68 -3.20 9.70 0.48
N ALA A 69 -3.28 11.00 0.76
CA ALA A 69 -4.40 11.85 0.39
C ALA A 69 -4.57 11.92 -1.14
N ASP A 70 -3.48 12.04 -1.90
CA ASP A 70 -3.53 12.07 -3.36
C ASP A 70 -4.03 10.75 -3.94
N ARG A 71 -3.60 9.62 -3.38
CA ARG A 71 -4.10 8.28 -3.77
C ARG A 71 -5.58 8.12 -3.42
N LEU A 72 -6.00 8.54 -2.24
CA LEU A 72 -7.41 8.51 -1.82
C LEU A 72 -8.28 9.39 -2.73
N ASN A 73 -7.81 10.58 -3.07
CA ASN A 73 -8.47 11.50 -4.01
C ASN A 73 -8.60 10.90 -5.41
N GLN A 74 -7.57 10.21 -5.90
CA GLN A 74 -7.61 9.49 -7.17
C GLN A 74 -8.61 8.32 -7.16
N ALA A 75 -8.83 7.70 -5.99
CA ALA A 75 -9.82 6.65 -5.78
C ALA A 75 -11.27 7.17 -5.62
N GLY A 76 -11.46 8.50 -5.56
CA GLY A 76 -12.78 9.13 -5.44
C GLY A 76 -12.99 9.92 -4.14
N GLY A 77 -12.00 9.94 -3.24
CA GLY A 77 -12.07 10.65 -1.96
C GLY A 77 -12.98 9.95 -0.94
N ILE A 78 -13.39 10.68 0.10
CA ILE A 78 -14.30 10.21 1.15
C ILE A 78 -15.74 10.58 0.74
N ASP A 79 -16.53 9.60 0.32
CA ASP A 79 -17.89 9.80 -0.20
C ASP A 79 -17.97 10.91 -1.29
N GLY A 80 -16.99 10.93 -2.19
CA GLY A 80 -16.89 11.93 -3.27
C GLY A 80 -16.28 13.28 -2.87
N ARG A 81 -15.86 13.45 -1.61
CA ARG A 81 -15.13 14.64 -1.13
C ARG A 81 -13.63 14.42 -1.21
N THR A 82 -12.92 15.37 -1.79
CA THR A 82 -11.45 15.34 -1.78
C THR A 82 -10.91 15.63 -0.38
N VAL A 83 -9.79 15.01 -0.02
CA VAL A 83 -9.02 15.32 1.18
C VAL A 83 -7.99 16.41 0.86
N GLU A 84 -7.92 17.44 1.69
CA GLU A 84 -6.92 18.51 1.63
C GLU A 84 -6.10 18.58 2.93
N ILE A 85 -4.78 18.55 2.80
CA ILE A 85 -3.85 18.58 3.94
C ILE A 85 -3.46 20.02 4.28
N LEU A 86 -3.57 20.37 5.57
CA LEU A 86 -3.13 21.64 6.13
C LEU A 86 -1.88 21.41 7.00
N ALA A 87 -0.71 21.88 6.56
CA ALA A 87 0.54 21.63 7.27
C ALA A 87 0.88 22.71 8.31
N TYR A 88 1.28 22.29 9.52
CA TYR A 88 1.66 23.14 10.65
C TYR A 88 2.95 22.65 11.30
N ASP A 89 4.09 23.16 10.84
CA ASP A 89 5.38 22.84 11.42
C ASP A 89 5.56 23.51 12.79
N ASP A 90 5.92 22.76 13.82
CA ASP A 90 6.30 23.25 15.15
C ASP A 90 7.78 23.05 15.50
N GLY A 91 8.56 22.35 14.66
CA GLY A 91 9.98 22.09 14.92
C GLY A 91 10.26 21.31 16.21
N GLY A 92 9.28 20.58 16.74
CA GLY A 92 9.37 19.89 18.03
C GLY A 92 9.21 20.81 19.26
N ASP A 93 8.86 22.09 19.07
CA ASP A 93 8.73 23.06 20.16
C ASP A 93 7.30 23.08 20.77
N PRO A 94 7.14 22.83 22.08
CA PRO A 94 5.83 22.79 22.71
C PRO A 94 5.05 24.12 22.70
N LEU A 95 5.72 25.28 22.68
CA LEU A 95 5.04 26.58 22.62
C LEU A 95 4.47 26.81 21.23
N LYS A 96 5.27 26.57 20.18
CA LYS A 96 4.84 26.67 18.78
C LYS A 96 3.75 25.63 18.46
N ALA A 97 3.83 24.43 19.04
CA ALA A 97 2.79 23.42 18.91
C ALA A 97 1.43 23.91 19.45
N LYS A 98 1.43 24.57 20.62
CA LYS A 98 0.23 25.20 21.17
C LYS A 98 -0.29 26.34 20.27
N GLU A 99 0.59 27.19 19.75
CA GLU A 99 0.21 28.27 18.82
C GLU A 99 -0.42 27.70 17.53
N ASN A 100 0.15 26.62 17.00
CA ASN A 100 -0.39 25.90 15.84
C ASN A 100 -1.76 25.30 16.16
N ALA A 101 -1.96 24.71 17.34
CA ALA A 101 -3.25 24.18 17.77
C ALA A 101 -4.31 25.29 17.87
N GLU A 102 -3.94 26.47 18.41
CA GLU A 102 -4.81 27.65 18.46
C GLU A 102 -5.18 28.14 17.05
N ALA A 103 -4.23 28.11 16.11
CA ALA A 103 -4.47 28.47 14.71
C ALA A 103 -5.39 27.46 13.99
N ILE A 104 -5.19 26.16 14.20
CA ILE A 104 -6.04 25.08 13.66
C ILE A 104 -7.48 25.25 14.17
N ALA A 105 -7.64 25.45 15.49
CA ALA A 105 -8.95 25.67 16.10
C ALA A 105 -9.63 26.95 15.61
N ALA A 106 -8.87 28.02 15.36
CA ALA A 106 -9.41 29.29 14.86
C ALA A 106 -9.80 29.25 13.37
N ASP A 107 -9.09 28.46 12.55
CA ASP A 107 -9.43 28.22 11.14
C ASP A 107 -10.70 27.38 11.02
N ASP A 108 -10.92 26.47 11.98
CA ASP A 108 -12.09 25.62 12.12
C ASP A 108 -12.35 24.69 10.92
N ARG A 109 -11.54 24.68 9.85
CA ARG A 109 -11.74 23.79 8.70
C ARG A 109 -11.43 22.33 8.99
N ALA A 110 -10.39 22.06 9.78
CA ALA A 110 -9.86 20.71 9.99
C ALA A 110 -10.86 19.80 10.72
N ILE A 111 -11.11 18.59 10.21
CA ILE A 111 -11.93 17.58 10.88
C ILE A 111 -11.12 16.80 11.93
N ALA A 112 -9.82 16.69 11.74
CA ALA A 112 -8.91 15.99 12.65
C ALA A 112 -7.48 16.54 12.49
N VAL A 113 -6.64 16.20 13.46
CA VAL A 113 -5.20 16.48 13.45
C VAL A 113 -4.43 15.17 13.42
N ILE A 114 -3.53 15.01 12.45
CA ILE A 114 -2.45 14.01 12.46
C ILE A 114 -1.21 14.70 13.00
N GLY A 115 -0.84 14.37 14.24
CA GLY A 115 0.21 15.06 14.99
C GLY A 115 -0.20 15.37 16.42
N HIS A 116 0.64 16.03 17.20
CA HIS A 116 2.02 16.41 16.92
C HIS A 116 2.95 15.19 16.95
N THR A 117 4.17 15.30 16.43
CA THR A 117 5.03 14.12 16.20
C THR A 117 5.81 13.64 17.43
N THR A 118 5.92 14.46 18.48
CA THR A 118 6.58 14.10 19.73
C THR A 118 5.68 14.39 20.94
N THR A 119 5.97 13.73 22.07
CA THR A 119 5.10 13.73 23.26
C THR A 119 4.87 15.12 23.83
N ASP A 120 5.92 15.93 23.99
CA ASP A 120 5.79 17.26 24.63
C ASP A 120 4.95 18.25 23.82
N PRO A 121 5.18 18.45 22.50
CA PRO A 121 4.27 19.17 21.62
C PRO A 121 2.83 18.66 21.66
N SER A 122 2.63 17.35 21.63
CA SER A 122 1.29 16.74 21.65
C SER A 122 0.55 17.06 22.94
N ILE A 123 1.23 16.95 24.08
CA ILE A 123 0.68 17.31 25.39
C ILE A 123 0.35 18.81 25.45
N ALA A 124 1.21 19.69 24.93
CA ALA A 124 0.98 21.13 24.95
C ALA A 124 -0.21 21.57 24.08
N ALA A 125 -0.43 20.90 22.95
CA ALA A 125 -1.55 21.14 22.05
C ALA A 125 -2.87 20.53 22.54
N SER A 126 -2.82 19.41 23.27
CA SER A 126 -3.99 18.62 23.67
C SER A 126 -5.14 19.40 24.33
N PRO A 127 -4.92 20.39 25.23
CA PRO A 127 -6.03 21.12 25.84
C PRO A 127 -6.79 21.99 24.83
N VAL A 128 -6.09 22.54 23.83
CA VAL A 128 -6.69 23.38 22.80
C VAL A 128 -7.61 22.55 21.91
N TYR A 129 -7.17 21.35 21.51
CA TYR A 129 -8.00 20.43 20.74
C TYR A 129 -9.19 19.92 21.54
N ALA A 130 -9.01 19.63 22.83
CA ALA A 130 -10.12 19.24 23.70
C ALA A 130 -11.18 20.35 23.85
N ASP A 131 -10.75 21.61 24.02
CA ASP A 131 -11.65 22.76 24.11
C ASP A 131 -12.37 23.05 22.77
N ALA A 132 -11.70 22.81 21.64
CA ALA A 132 -12.25 22.98 20.30
C ALA A 132 -13.05 21.76 19.79
N GLY A 133 -13.01 20.65 20.52
CA GLY A 133 -13.62 19.38 20.13
C GLY A 133 -13.02 18.79 18.85
N ILE A 134 -11.70 18.86 18.66
CA ILE A 134 -10.99 18.33 17.48
C ILE A 134 -10.28 17.04 17.87
N PRO A 135 -10.59 15.87 17.26
CA PRO A 135 -9.83 14.66 17.50
C PRO A 135 -8.42 14.77 16.90
N ALA A 136 -7.42 14.32 17.66
CA ALA A 136 -6.03 14.30 17.26
C ALA A 136 -5.43 12.90 17.45
N ILE A 137 -4.57 12.48 16.53
CA ILE A 137 -3.81 11.24 16.62
C ILE A 137 -2.34 11.51 16.35
N SER A 138 -1.45 11.16 17.28
CA SER A 138 -0.01 11.24 17.03
C SER A 138 0.49 9.96 16.33
N PRO A 139 1.10 10.05 15.14
CA PRO A 139 1.58 8.86 14.42
C PRO A 139 2.97 8.40 14.89
N SER A 140 3.61 9.08 15.85
CA SER A 140 5.02 8.86 16.20
C SER A 140 5.42 9.22 17.64
N ALA A 141 4.52 9.74 18.48
CA ALA A 141 4.80 9.97 19.89
C ALA A 141 4.53 8.70 20.70
N THR A 142 5.45 8.36 21.59
CA THR A 142 5.48 7.11 22.37
C THR A 142 5.27 7.32 23.87
N GLY A 143 5.03 8.55 24.33
CA GLY A 143 4.95 8.82 25.77
C GLY A 143 3.72 8.19 26.43
N ASP A 144 3.93 7.45 27.52
CA ASP A 144 2.90 6.69 28.23
C ASP A 144 1.75 7.59 28.75
N ASP A 145 2.05 8.85 29.08
CA ASP A 145 1.06 9.81 29.57
C ASP A 145 0.34 10.60 28.46
N LEU A 146 0.55 10.27 27.18
CA LEU A 146 0.01 11.00 26.04
C LEU A 146 -1.51 10.98 25.97
N THR A 147 -2.14 9.84 26.26
CA THR A 147 -3.61 9.69 26.21
C THR A 147 -4.27 9.86 27.59
N ALA A 148 -3.47 9.89 28.66
CA ALA A 148 -3.95 9.99 30.04
C ALA A 148 -4.76 11.28 30.25
N ASN A 149 -6.04 11.16 30.64
CA ASN A 149 -6.95 12.30 30.83
C ASN A 149 -7.12 13.23 29.61
N ARG A 150 -6.87 12.72 28.38
CA ARG A 150 -6.95 13.49 27.13
C ARG A 150 -7.87 12.78 26.14
N PRO A 151 -9.21 12.83 26.33
CA PRO A 151 -10.17 12.01 25.58
C PRO A 151 -10.28 12.34 24.09
N TRP A 152 -9.69 13.45 23.65
CA TRP A 152 -9.63 13.88 22.24
C TRP A 152 -8.30 13.52 21.56
N TYR A 153 -7.41 12.81 22.27
CA TYR A 153 -6.08 12.48 21.80
C TYR A 153 -5.87 10.97 21.76
N PHE A 154 -5.36 10.50 20.64
CA PHE A 154 -5.06 9.10 20.35
C PHE A 154 -3.57 8.94 20.02
N GLN A 155 -3.04 7.77 20.29
CA GLN A 155 -1.64 7.42 20.03
C GLN A 155 -1.60 6.37 18.92
N GLY A 156 -0.85 6.61 17.86
CA GLY A 156 -0.85 5.81 16.62
C GLY A 156 0.20 4.68 16.58
N ILE A 157 1.02 4.57 17.62
CA ILE A 157 2.07 3.55 17.78
C ILE A 157 2.14 3.12 19.26
N PHE A 158 2.95 2.10 19.55
CA PHE A 158 3.23 1.63 20.91
C PHE A 158 3.78 2.74 21.84
N ASP A 159 3.71 2.52 23.15
CA ASP A 159 4.29 3.41 24.16
C ASP A 159 5.72 3.01 24.58
N ASN A 160 6.36 3.83 25.42
CA ASN A 160 7.76 3.68 25.79
C ASN A 160 7.98 2.50 26.74
N THR A 161 7.04 2.27 27.68
CA THR A 161 7.11 1.13 28.60
C THR A 161 7.00 -0.18 27.82
N GLN A 162 6.04 -0.28 26.89
CA GLN A 162 5.85 -1.41 25.99
C GLN A 162 7.12 -1.63 25.15
N GLN A 163 7.70 -0.57 24.59
CA GLN A 163 8.97 -0.62 23.87
C GLN A 163 10.12 -1.14 24.76
N GLY A 164 10.26 -0.64 25.99
CA GLY A 164 11.28 -1.08 26.95
C GLY A 164 11.17 -2.56 27.28
N ALA A 165 9.95 -3.03 27.54
CA ALA A 165 9.68 -4.44 27.79
C ALA A 165 10.01 -5.32 26.57
N PHE A 166 9.78 -4.82 25.35
CA PHE A 166 10.07 -5.56 24.12
C PHE A 166 11.58 -5.70 23.92
N LEU A 167 12.34 -4.65 24.24
CA LEU A 167 13.81 -4.69 24.25
C LEU A 167 14.32 -5.76 25.22
N ALA A 168 13.75 -5.87 26.41
CA ALA A 168 14.10 -6.90 27.39
C ALA A 168 13.79 -8.32 26.86
N ALA A 169 12.60 -8.52 26.30
CA ALA A 169 12.21 -9.79 25.68
C ALA A 169 13.15 -10.19 24.54
N TYR A 170 13.56 -9.23 23.71
CA TYR A 170 14.49 -9.49 22.61
C TYR A 170 15.90 -9.84 23.09
N VAL A 171 16.40 -9.18 24.14
CA VAL A 171 17.69 -9.53 24.77
C VAL A 171 17.67 -10.96 25.34
N ASP A 172 16.57 -11.36 25.97
CA ASP A 172 16.42 -12.69 26.58
C ASP A 172 16.19 -13.79 25.53
N ALA A 173 15.15 -13.70 24.70
CA ALA A 173 14.77 -14.76 23.77
C ALA A 173 15.65 -14.87 22.53
N VAL A 174 16.07 -13.72 21.97
CA VAL A 174 16.72 -13.69 20.65
C VAL A 174 18.23 -13.58 20.78
N LEU A 175 18.72 -12.64 21.61
CA LEU A 175 20.15 -12.50 21.86
C LEU A 175 20.66 -13.57 22.85
N ALA A 176 19.77 -14.20 23.63
CA ALA A 176 20.09 -15.22 24.62
C ALA A 176 21.12 -14.73 25.66
N LEU A 177 20.94 -13.49 26.14
CA LEU A 177 21.83 -12.85 27.10
C LEU A 177 21.14 -12.64 28.45
N ASP A 178 21.74 -13.16 29.51
CA ASP A 178 21.27 -13.03 30.90
C ASP A 178 21.75 -11.74 31.58
N ARG A 179 22.45 -10.87 30.85
CA ARG A 179 23.02 -9.62 31.35
C ARG A 179 22.80 -8.48 30.36
N ALA A 180 22.50 -7.30 30.88
CA ALA A 180 22.37 -6.07 30.10
C ALA A 180 22.91 -4.86 30.88
N THR A 181 23.40 -3.87 30.14
CA THR A 181 23.74 -2.54 30.64
C THR A 181 22.83 -1.53 29.97
N VAL A 182 21.94 -0.91 30.74
CA VAL A 182 20.98 0.10 30.25
C VAL A 182 21.58 1.48 30.43
N VAL A 183 21.54 2.28 29.36
CA VAL A 183 21.93 3.68 29.34
C VAL A 183 20.73 4.49 28.90
N TRP A 184 20.34 5.48 29.69
CA TRP A 184 19.19 6.33 29.38
C TRP A 184 19.42 7.79 29.79
N GLY A 185 18.68 8.70 29.15
CA GLY A 185 18.66 10.11 29.52
C GLY A 185 17.68 10.33 30.67
N ASP A 186 17.96 11.30 31.55
CA ASP A 186 17.04 11.67 32.64
C ASP A 186 15.80 12.48 32.19
N ASP A 187 15.38 12.30 30.93
CA ASP A 187 14.12 12.79 30.39
C ASP A 187 13.00 11.75 30.49
N ARG A 188 11.77 12.16 30.13
CA ARG A 188 10.59 11.27 30.12
C ARG A 188 10.84 10.02 29.28
N TYR A 189 11.31 10.21 28.04
CA TYR A 189 11.54 9.12 27.10
C TYR A 189 12.51 8.07 27.65
N GLY A 190 13.69 8.50 28.13
CA GLY A 190 14.67 7.57 28.68
C GLY A 190 14.17 6.87 29.94
N THR A 191 13.44 7.59 30.80
CA THR A 191 12.88 7.03 32.04
C THR A 191 11.86 5.94 31.75
N ASP A 192 10.87 6.20 30.89
CA ASP A 192 9.80 5.23 30.58
C ASP A 192 10.38 3.95 29.93
N VAL A 193 11.32 4.10 28.98
CA VAL A 193 11.99 2.96 28.33
C VAL A 193 12.80 2.14 29.35
N HIS A 194 13.51 2.82 30.26
CA HIS A 194 14.27 2.15 31.33
C HIS A 194 13.34 1.38 32.27
N GLU A 195 12.24 1.99 32.73
CA GLU A 195 11.27 1.36 33.62
C GLU A 195 10.62 0.12 32.99
N GLY A 196 10.22 0.21 31.71
CA GLY A 196 9.70 -0.94 30.96
C GLY A 196 10.72 -2.06 30.82
N PHE A 197 11.97 -1.74 30.47
CA PHE A 197 13.04 -2.74 30.37
C PHE A 197 13.32 -3.43 31.70
N THR A 198 13.55 -2.66 32.78
CA THR A 198 13.87 -3.19 34.10
C THR A 198 12.75 -4.04 34.67
N SER A 199 11.49 -3.69 34.39
CA SER A 199 10.33 -4.45 34.86
C SER A 199 10.19 -5.80 34.16
N ALA A 200 10.58 -5.91 32.89
CA ALA A 200 10.45 -7.12 32.09
C ALA A 200 11.72 -8.00 32.09
N PHE A 201 12.91 -7.43 32.29
CA PHE A 201 14.16 -8.16 32.18
C PHE A 201 14.41 -9.06 33.39
N GLY A 202 14.35 -10.39 33.19
CA GLY A 202 14.61 -11.38 34.24
C GLY A 202 16.09 -11.61 34.58
N GLY A 203 17.01 -11.00 33.83
CA GLY A 203 18.46 -11.15 33.97
C GLY A 203 19.13 -10.19 34.96
N THR A 204 20.45 -10.06 34.87
CA THR A 204 21.21 -9.06 35.65
C THR A 204 21.36 -7.76 34.87
N GLU A 205 20.75 -6.69 35.38
CA GLU A 205 20.88 -5.35 34.82
C GLU A 205 21.97 -4.53 35.54
N GLN A 206 22.73 -3.76 34.78
CA GLN A 206 23.42 -2.56 35.25
C GLN A 206 22.84 -1.33 34.56
N SER A 207 22.85 -0.18 35.25
CA SER A 207 22.13 0.99 34.77
C SER A 207 23.01 2.24 34.90
N THR A 208 23.11 3.05 33.84
CA THR A 208 23.82 4.34 33.81
C THR A 208 22.92 5.44 33.24
N THR A 209 22.70 6.51 34.01
CA THR A 209 21.90 7.66 33.57
C THR A 209 22.79 8.77 33.00
N ILE A 210 22.33 9.44 31.94
CA ILE A 210 22.91 10.66 31.39
C ILE A 210 22.15 11.87 31.93
N ASP A 211 22.86 12.76 32.62
CA ASP A 211 22.32 14.05 33.10
C ASP A 211 22.21 15.04 31.92
N LEU A 212 20.98 15.34 31.51
CA LEU A 212 20.69 16.25 30.41
C LEU A 212 20.71 17.73 30.82
N ALA A 213 20.63 18.02 32.12
CA ALA A 213 20.68 19.39 32.66
C ALA A 213 22.12 19.88 32.92
N GLY A 214 23.06 18.94 33.07
CA GLY A 214 24.47 19.18 33.36
C GLY A 214 25.36 19.32 32.12
N ASP A 215 26.63 18.93 32.27
CA ASP A 215 27.58 18.81 31.16
C ASP A 215 27.36 17.47 30.46
N THR A 216 26.45 17.47 29.49
CA THR A 216 26.05 16.28 28.74
C THR A 216 27.25 15.62 28.03
N ASP A 217 28.23 16.40 27.58
CA ASP A 217 29.42 15.86 26.91
C ASP A 217 30.26 15.03 27.88
N ALA A 218 30.52 15.58 29.07
CA ALA A 218 31.23 14.87 30.11
C ALA A 218 30.46 13.63 30.61
N ALA A 219 29.12 13.70 30.67
CA ALA A 219 28.28 12.58 31.05
C ALA A 219 28.33 11.43 30.03
N VAL A 220 28.27 11.74 28.73
CA VAL A 220 28.43 10.76 27.64
C VAL A 220 29.80 10.08 27.69
N ASP A 221 30.88 10.85 27.83
CA ASP A 221 32.24 10.31 27.91
C ASP A 221 32.42 9.40 29.14
N ALA A 222 31.85 9.80 30.29
CA ALA A 222 31.87 9.00 31.50
C ALA A 222 31.10 7.69 31.35
N ALA A 223 29.94 7.70 30.70
CA ALA A 223 29.15 6.50 30.43
C ALA A 223 29.91 5.52 29.53
N VAL A 224 30.49 6.01 28.42
CA VAL A 224 31.32 5.19 27.52
C VAL A 224 32.48 4.55 28.28
N ALA A 225 33.21 5.32 29.09
CA ALA A 225 34.33 4.81 29.88
C ALA A 225 33.90 3.76 30.92
N SER A 226 32.77 3.98 31.59
CA SER A 226 32.21 3.06 32.59
C SER A 226 31.82 1.72 31.95
N ILE A 227 31.07 1.76 30.85
CA ILE A 227 30.60 0.57 30.13
C ILE A 227 31.80 -0.22 29.56
N ALA A 228 32.75 0.47 28.93
CA ALA A 228 33.95 -0.15 28.38
C ALA A 228 34.83 -0.80 29.46
N ALA A 229 34.82 -0.30 30.70
CA ALA A 229 35.58 -0.86 31.81
C ALA A 229 34.96 -2.16 32.38
N ASP A 230 33.65 -2.38 32.24
CA ASP A 230 33.00 -3.59 32.76
C ASP A 230 33.04 -4.75 31.77
N ALA A 231 33.89 -5.76 32.02
CA ALA A 231 33.96 -6.96 31.19
C ALA A 231 32.69 -7.84 31.21
N ASN A 232 31.73 -7.60 32.11
CA ASN A 232 30.48 -8.37 32.23
C ASN A 232 29.24 -7.53 31.88
N ARG A 233 29.36 -6.62 30.91
CA ARG A 233 28.32 -5.66 30.53
C ARG A 233 27.08 -6.26 29.84
N GLY A 234 27.21 -7.40 29.15
CA GLY A 234 26.11 -7.99 28.39
C GLY A 234 25.66 -7.10 27.21
N ALA A 235 24.38 -7.17 26.81
CA ALA A 235 23.82 -6.28 25.79
C ALA A 235 23.81 -4.82 26.28
N ILE A 236 24.08 -3.86 25.39
CA ILE A 236 23.97 -2.44 25.71
C ILE A 236 22.62 -1.92 25.22
N VAL A 237 21.76 -1.51 26.16
CA VAL A 237 20.40 -1.06 25.87
C VAL A 237 20.35 0.47 25.95
N LEU A 238 19.85 1.12 24.91
CA LEU A 238 19.83 2.58 24.79
C LEU A 238 18.39 3.12 24.90
N GLY A 239 18.05 3.66 26.07
CA GLY A 239 16.90 4.54 26.29
C GLY A 239 17.27 5.99 25.98
N LEU A 240 17.77 6.25 24.78
CA LEU A 240 18.37 7.54 24.40
C LEU A 240 17.80 8.06 23.09
N ARG A 241 17.73 9.40 23.00
CA ARG A 241 17.45 10.11 21.77
C ARG A 241 18.61 9.96 20.76
N PRO A 242 18.35 10.13 19.44
CA PRO A 242 19.37 9.98 18.40
C PRO A 242 20.64 10.82 18.63
N ASP A 243 20.51 12.06 19.11
CA ASP A 243 21.66 12.96 19.34
C ASP A 243 22.68 12.42 20.35
N LEU A 244 22.22 11.67 21.35
CA LEU A 244 23.10 11.04 22.35
C LEU A 244 23.57 9.66 21.90
N ALA A 245 22.66 8.86 21.32
CA ALA A 245 22.99 7.54 20.80
C ALA A 245 24.07 7.60 19.71
N GLY A 246 23.99 8.60 18.81
CA GLY A 246 24.96 8.85 17.74
C GLY A 246 26.37 9.15 18.24
N ARG A 247 26.52 9.53 19.52
CA ARG A 247 27.82 9.77 20.17
C ARG A 247 28.29 8.57 20.99
N ILE A 248 27.38 7.94 21.73
CA ILE A 248 27.69 6.77 22.57
C ILE A 248 28.09 5.57 21.70
N ILE A 249 27.39 5.30 20.60
CA ILE A 249 27.66 4.13 19.76
C ILE A 249 29.11 4.17 19.20
N PRO A 250 29.56 5.24 18.51
CA PRO A 250 30.95 5.32 18.06
C PRO A 250 31.96 5.31 19.21
N GLY A 251 31.65 5.96 20.33
CA GLY A 251 32.50 5.96 21.52
C GLY A 251 32.74 4.56 22.08
N LEU A 252 31.68 3.75 22.22
CA LEU A 252 31.76 2.36 22.66
C LEU A 252 32.55 1.50 21.68
N ARG A 253 32.30 1.64 20.38
CA ARG A 253 33.04 0.90 19.34
C ARG A 253 34.52 1.27 19.32
N ALA A 254 34.87 2.55 19.47
CA ALA A 254 36.25 3.01 19.61
C ALA A 254 36.93 2.49 20.88
N ALA A 255 36.17 2.26 21.96
CA ALA A 255 36.65 1.65 23.19
C ALA A 255 36.75 0.11 23.13
N GLY A 256 36.41 -0.51 21.99
CA GLY A 256 36.51 -1.95 21.76
C GLY A 256 35.31 -2.77 22.25
N VAL A 257 34.16 -2.13 22.50
CA VAL A 257 32.91 -2.81 22.88
C VAL A 257 32.26 -3.38 21.62
N THR A 258 32.18 -4.71 21.51
CA THR A 258 31.60 -5.42 20.34
C THR A 258 30.28 -6.11 20.66
N GLU A 259 29.82 -6.03 21.90
CA GLU A 259 28.52 -6.55 22.32
C GLU A 259 27.37 -5.90 21.52
N PRO A 260 26.23 -6.60 21.37
CA PRO A 260 25.04 -6.05 20.74
C PRO A 260 24.61 -4.75 21.42
N ILE A 261 24.36 -3.74 20.59
CA ILE A 261 23.69 -2.51 21.03
C ILE A 261 22.25 -2.59 20.55
N ILE A 262 21.29 -2.26 21.40
CA ILE A 262 19.86 -2.28 21.09
C ILE A 262 19.22 -0.99 21.63
N GLY A 263 18.28 -0.38 20.89
CA GLY A 263 17.61 0.84 21.34
C GLY A 263 16.25 1.06 20.70
N GLY A 264 15.66 2.22 21.03
CA GLY A 264 14.28 2.54 20.65
C GLY A 264 14.06 2.94 19.18
N ASP A 265 12.79 3.22 18.89
CA ASP A 265 12.20 3.46 17.57
C ASP A 265 12.87 4.58 16.76
N LYS A 266 13.31 5.64 17.43
CA LYS A 266 13.97 6.79 16.80
C LYS A 266 15.34 6.42 16.20
N LEU A 267 15.94 5.31 16.61
CA LEU A 267 17.24 4.85 16.10
C LEU A 267 17.10 4.05 14.80
N SER A 268 15.88 3.77 14.33
CA SER A 268 15.64 2.92 13.16
C SER A 268 15.64 3.67 11.83
N SER A 269 16.00 4.97 11.80
CA SER A 269 15.97 5.75 10.56
C SER A 269 17.16 5.47 9.65
N GLU A 270 16.97 5.62 8.34
CA GLU A 270 18.08 5.53 7.37
C GLU A 270 19.12 6.61 7.64
N ALA A 271 18.69 7.84 7.94
CA ALA A 271 19.59 8.96 8.21
C ALA A 271 20.48 8.72 9.44
N PHE A 272 19.91 8.28 10.57
CA PHE A 272 20.68 7.99 11.77
C PHE A 272 21.63 6.81 11.56
N THR A 273 21.18 5.76 10.87
CA THR A 273 22.04 4.61 10.54
C THR A 273 23.24 5.04 9.70
N ALA A 274 23.02 5.91 8.72
CA ALA A 274 24.09 6.45 7.87
C ALA A 274 25.06 7.33 8.67
N GLU A 275 24.56 8.20 9.55
CA GLU A 275 25.39 9.04 10.43
C GLU A 275 26.31 8.19 11.32
N VAL A 276 25.75 7.20 12.01
CA VAL A 276 26.52 6.29 12.87
C VAL A 276 27.55 5.52 12.05
N HIS A 277 27.17 4.99 10.89
CA HIS A 277 28.10 4.28 10.01
C HIS A 277 29.27 5.17 9.57
N GLU A 278 29.00 6.40 9.14
CA GLU A 278 30.03 7.37 8.76
C GLU A 278 30.94 7.69 9.95
N ALA A 279 30.38 7.92 11.13
CA ALA A 279 31.16 8.19 12.35
C ALA A 279 32.07 7.01 12.73
N LEU A 280 31.61 5.77 12.59
CA LEU A 280 32.42 4.57 12.82
C LEU A 280 33.57 4.46 11.82
N VAL A 281 33.31 4.65 10.53
CA VAL A 281 34.33 4.60 9.48
C VAL A 281 35.36 5.72 9.66
N ALA A 282 34.91 6.95 9.93
CA ALA A 282 35.78 8.10 10.19
C ALA A 282 36.61 7.93 11.46
N GLY A 283 36.04 7.27 12.48
CA GLY A 283 36.72 6.89 13.72
C GLY A 283 37.74 5.76 13.58
N GLY A 284 37.85 5.14 12.40
CA GLY A 284 38.78 4.03 12.14
C GLY A 284 38.33 2.71 12.76
N ALA A 285 37.02 2.49 12.92
CA ALA A 285 36.46 1.22 13.35
C ALA A 285 36.97 0.08 12.45
N ASP A 286 37.40 -1.02 13.07
CA ASP A 286 37.82 -2.22 12.34
C ASP A 286 36.62 -3.02 11.82
N GLU A 287 36.89 -4.07 11.05
CA GLU A 287 35.84 -4.93 10.48
C GLU A 287 34.95 -5.56 11.58
N ALA A 288 35.50 -5.85 12.76
CA ALA A 288 34.75 -6.43 13.86
C ALA A 288 33.79 -5.41 14.49
N ALA A 289 34.22 -4.18 14.70
CA ALA A 289 33.40 -3.09 15.22
C ALA A 289 32.29 -2.67 14.24
N LEU A 290 32.58 -2.69 12.92
CA LEU A 290 31.59 -2.42 11.87
C LEU A 290 30.59 -3.56 11.69
N ALA A 291 31.00 -4.81 11.95
CA ALA A 291 30.12 -5.98 11.90
C ALA A 291 29.33 -6.22 13.19
N ALA A 292 29.72 -5.59 14.31
CA ALA A 292 29.05 -5.76 15.59
C ALA A 292 27.63 -5.18 15.55
N PRO A 293 26.60 -5.96 15.92
CA PRO A 293 25.22 -5.61 15.60
C PRO A 293 24.71 -4.42 16.42
N ILE A 294 23.94 -3.56 15.74
CA ILE A 294 23.18 -2.46 16.31
C ILE A 294 21.73 -2.67 15.89
N TYR A 295 20.87 -2.81 16.88
CA TYR A 295 19.45 -3.11 16.72
C TYR A 295 18.61 -1.90 17.15
N ALA A 296 17.48 -1.70 16.50
CA ALA A 296 16.53 -0.65 16.85
C ALA A 296 15.11 -1.17 16.67
N THR A 297 14.22 -0.89 17.63
CA THR A 297 12.79 -1.13 17.44
C THR A 297 12.25 -0.27 16.30
N ALA A 298 11.12 -0.64 15.72
CA ALA A 298 10.42 0.17 14.73
C ALA A 298 8.93 -0.20 14.72
N PRO A 299 8.01 0.75 14.51
CA PRO A 299 6.60 0.43 14.30
C PRO A 299 6.36 -0.21 12.94
N VAL A 300 7.20 0.08 11.94
CA VAL A 300 7.15 -0.47 10.59
C VAL A 300 8.56 -0.56 10.02
N LEU A 301 8.89 -1.67 9.37
CA LEU A 301 10.15 -1.84 8.65
C LEU A 301 9.89 -1.85 7.14
N THR A 302 10.42 -0.86 6.43
CA THR A 302 10.15 -0.65 5.00
C THR A 302 10.60 -1.82 4.12
N ASP A 303 11.52 -2.62 4.62
CA ASP A 303 12.12 -3.73 3.92
C ASP A 303 11.27 -5.02 3.96
N SER A 304 10.35 -5.09 4.92
CA SER A 304 9.36 -6.15 5.09
C SER A 304 8.00 -5.81 4.49
N LEU A 305 7.85 -4.64 3.86
CA LEU A 305 6.56 -4.18 3.32
C LEU A 305 6.12 -4.96 2.10
N THR A 306 4.79 -5.10 1.99
CA THR A 306 4.13 -5.90 0.97
C THR A 306 2.83 -5.24 0.52
N GLY A 307 2.23 -5.74 -0.56
CA GLY A 307 0.85 -5.40 -0.92
C GLY A 307 0.67 -3.90 -1.20
N GLU A 308 -0.37 -3.30 -0.62
CA GLU A 308 -0.63 -1.86 -0.74
C GLU A 308 0.45 -1.00 -0.08
N ALA A 309 1.08 -1.46 1.00
CA ALA A 309 2.18 -0.78 1.67
C ALA A 309 3.43 -0.70 0.78
N LEU A 310 3.75 -1.79 0.07
CA LEU A 310 4.84 -1.77 -0.90
C LEU A 310 4.49 -0.88 -2.10
N LYS A 311 3.25 -0.92 -2.60
CA LYS A 311 2.82 0.00 -3.67
C LYS A 311 2.94 1.46 -3.23
N PHE A 312 2.61 1.74 -1.97
CA PHE A 312 2.80 3.06 -1.36
C PHE A 312 4.28 3.43 -1.31
N LEU A 313 5.13 2.56 -0.77
CA LEU A 313 6.58 2.76 -0.74
C LEU A 313 7.16 3.04 -2.14
N LEU A 314 6.80 2.24 -3.15
CA LEU A 314 7.27 2.40 -4.52
C LEU A 314 6.77 3.70 -5.16
N ALA A 315 5.54 4.13 -4.85
CA ALA A 315 5.00 5.41 -5.29
C ALA A 315 5.76 6.57 -4.64
N PHE A 316 6.03 6.48 -3.34
CA PHE A 316 6.81 7.47 -2.61
C PHE A 316 8.21 7.62 -3.19
N VAL A 317 8.93 6.51 -3.37
CA VAL A 317 10.28 6.52 -3.96
C VAL A 317 10.27 7.10 -5.37
N ARG A 318 9.22 6.84 -6.16
CA ARG A 318 9.08 7.40 -7.52
C ARG A 318 8.88 8.92 -7.50
N GLU A 319 8.13 9.42 -6.53
CA GLU A 319 7.79 10.84 -6.42
C GLU A 319 8.92 11.67 -5.79
N HIS A 320 9.51 11.14 -4.71
CA HIS A 320 10.47 11.87 -3.89
C HIS A 320 11.94 11.46 -4.14
N GLY A 321 12.19 10.30 -4.74
CA GLY A 321 13.54 9.84 -5.11
C GLY A 321 14.35 9.19 -3.98
N TYR A 322 13.75 8.98 -2.80
CA TYR A 322 14.37 8.30 -1.65
C TYR A 322 13.37 7.37 -0.95
N VAL A 323 13.87 6.47 -0.09
CA VAL A 323 13.05 5.56 0.73
C VAL A 323 12.60 6.32 1.98
N PRO A 324 11.28 6.46 2.25
CA PRO A 324 10.81 7.13 3.44
C PRO A 324 11.10 6.31 4.70
N ASP A 325 11.25 6.98 5.83
CA ASP A 325 11.16 6.36 7.14
C ASP A 325 9.69 6.05 7.53
N TRP A 326 9.52 5.27 8.60
CA TRP A 326 8.21 4.76 9.01
C TRP A 326 7.12 5.83 9.33
N PRO A 327 7.42 7.09 9.71
CA PRO A 327 6.37 8.09 9.94
C PRO A 327 5.52 8.41 8.70
N ALA A 328 6.07 8.22 7.49
CA ALA A 328 5.27 8.32 6.26
C ALA A 328 4.14 7.28 6.25
N LEU A 329 4.38 6.08 6.77
CA LEU A 329 3.42 4.98 6.79
C LEU A 329 2.44 5.10 7.94
N THR A 330 2.92 5.39 9.16
CA THR A 330 2.02 5.56 10.32
C THR A 330 1.13 6.80 10.18
N GLY A 331 1.62 7.87 9.53
CA GLY A 331 0.79 9.01 9.15
C GLY A 331 -0.26 8.66 8.09
N SER A 332 0.09 7.82 7.12
CA SER A 332 -0.87 7.32 6.12
C SER A 332 -1.96 6.45 6.75
N ASP A 333 -1.60 5.62 7.74
CA ASP A 333 -2.56 4.83 8.53
C ASP A 333 -3.48 5.73 9.37
N ALA A 334 -2.95 6.81 9.95
CA ALA A 334 -3.77 7.80 10.63
C ALA A 334 -4.79 8.46 9.67
N LEU A 335 -4.41 8.71 8.42
CA LEU A 335 -5.36 9.19 7.41
C LEU A 335 -6.40 8.11 7.03
N ALA A 336 -6.00 6.84 6.97
CA ALA A 336 -6.94 5.74 6.73
C ALA A 336 -7.99 5.65 7.85
N LEU A 337 -7.60 5.81 9.12
CA LEU A 337 -8.53 5.90 10.26
C LEU A 337 -9.49 7.10 10.16
N ILE A 338 -9.04 8.23 9.62
CA ILE A 338 -9.93 9.37 9.34
C ILE A 338 -10.93 9.00 8.24
N ALA A 339 -10.47 8.37 7.16
CA ALA A 339 -11.33 8.01 6.04
C ALA A 339 -12.40 6.98 6.44
N ASP A 340 -11.99 5.94 7.17
CA ASP A 340 -12.86 4.88 7.70
C ASP A 340 -13.92 5.45 8.66
N GLY A 341 -13.49 6.24 9.65
CA GLY A 341 -14.40 6.85 10.63
C GLY A 341 -15.40 7.85 10.04
N LEU A 342 -15.17 8.35 8.83
CA LEU A 342 -16.07 9.24 8.10
C LEU A 342 -16.84 8.54 6.97
N GLU A 343 -16.61 7.26 6.71
CA GLU A 343 -17.28 6.55 5.62
C GLU A 343 -18.79 6.45 5.89
N GLY A 344 -19.60 6.89 4.91
CA GLY A 344 -21.05 6.94 5.04
C GLY A 344 -21.57 8.08 5.94
N ALA A 345 -20.69 8.90 6.50
CA ALA A 345 -21.07 10.04 7.35
C ALA A 345 -21.70 11.16 6.51
N SER A 346 -22.80 11.72 7.00
CA SER A 346 -23.45 12.87 6.37
C SER A 346 -22.83 14.18 6.84
N LEU A 347 -21.59 14.43 6.41
CA LEU A 347 -20.82 15.62 6.83
C LEU A 347 -21.54 16.92 6.47
N ASP A 348 -21.71 17.79 7.47
CA ASP A 348 -22.30 19.12 7.35
C ASP A 348 -21.28 20.18 7.78
N PRO A 349 -20.74 20.97 6.83
CA PRO A 349 -19.84 22.07 7.16
C PRO A 349 -20.40 23.10 8.15
N ALA A 350 -21.73 23.15 8.32
CA ALA A 350 -22.37 24.01 9.30
C ALA A 350 -22.38 23.42 10.74
N ASP A 351 -22.13 22.12 10.90
CA ASP A 351 -22.10 21.41 12.18
C ASP A 351 -20.84 20.52 12.32
N ARG A 352 -19.69 21.13 12.04
CA ARG A 352 -18.39 20.44 12.09
C ARG A 352 -18.06 19.91 13.49
N ALA A 353 -18.62 20.50 14.55
CA ALA A 353 -18.48 19.99 15.91
C ALA A 353 -19.09 18.59 16.05
N ALA A 354 -20.29 18.36 15.50
CA ALA A 354 -20.91 17.03 15.47
C ALA A 354 -20.12 16.05 14.61
N ASP A 355 -19.58 16.48 13.46
CA ASP A 355 -18.76 15.63 12.60
C ASP A 355 -17.46 15.19 13.31
N ARG A 356 -16.84 16.09 14.10
CA ARG A 356 -15.63 15.80 14.91
C ARG A 356 -15.93 14.87 16.09
N GLU A 357 -17.06 15.07 16.76
CA GLU A 357 -17.53 14.17 17.81
C GLU A 357 -17.80 12.77 17.26
N LEU A 358 -18.44 12.68 16.08
CA LEU A 358 -18.67 11.43 15.37
C LEU A 358 -17.35 10.71 15.08
N LEU A 359 -16.36 11.42 14.54
CA LEU A 359 -15.05 10.82 14.24
C LEU A 359 -14.33 10.34 15.50
N ARG A 360 -14.33 11.14 16.58
CA ARG A 360 -13.75 10.73 17.88
C ARG A 360 -14.42 9.46 18.40
N ASP A 361 -15.76 9.41 18.34
CA ASP A 361 -16.53 8.27 18.83
C ASP A 361 -16.35 7.03 17.96
N ALA A 362 -16.17 7.21 16.64
CA ALA A 362 -15.80 6.13 15.73
C ALA A 362 -14.45 5.53 16.12
N TRP A 363 -13.41 6.34 16.33
CA TRP A 363 -12.11 5.84 16.79
C TRP A 363 -12.17 5.15 18.14
N ALA A 364 -12.95 5.69 19.09
CA ALA A 364 -13.15 5.05 20.39
C ALA A 364 -13.90 3.70 20.30
N ALA A 365 -14.64 3.46 19.21
CA ALA A 365 -15.34 2.20 18.94
C ALA A 365 -14.53 1.22 18.08
N THR A 366 -13.41 1.65 17.50
CA THR A 366 -12.43 0.81 16.79
C THR A 366 -11.49 0.17 17.81
N ASP A 367 -12.01 -0.69 18.68
CA ASP A 367 -11.32 -1.24 19.87
C ASP A 367 -10.99 -2.74 19.79
N SER A 368 -11.22 -3.37 18.62
CA SER A 368 -10.97 -4.79 18.43
C SER A 368 -10.56 -5.14 17.00
N PRO A 369 -9.94 -6.30 16.75
CA PRO A 369 -9.64 -6.78 15.40
C PRO A 369 -10.88 -6.85 14.47
N GLU A 370 -12.08 -7.07 15.01
CA GLU A 370 -13.33 -7.12 14.24
C GLU A 370 -13.87 -5.75 13.84
N THR A 371 -13.48 -4.70 14.57
CA THR A 371 -13.87 -3.31 14.31
C THR A 371 -12.73 -2.50 13.69
N ALA A 372 -11.60 -3.15 13.42
CA ALA A 372 -10.39 -2.53 12.92
C ALA A 372 -10.57 -1.94 11.51
N ALA A 373 -10.02 -0.75 11.30
CA ALA A 373 -9.90 -0.15 9.98
C ALA A 373 -8.76 -0.83 9.19
N GLU A 374 -8.86 -0.85 7.86
CA GLU A 374 -7.76 -1.34 7.01
C GLU A 374 -6.64 -0.30 6.90
N GLY A 375 -5.43 -0.63 7.38
CA GLY A 375 -4.22 0.18 7.24
C GLY A 375 -3.21 -0.42 6.26
N LEU A 376 -2.22 0.39 5.86
CA LEU A 376 -1.06 -0.07 5.08
C LEU A 376 -0.23 -1.07 5.88
N SER A 377 -0.11 -0.88 7.19
CA SER A 377 0.73 -1.73 8.05
C SER A 377 -0.01 -2.89 8.73
N GLY A 378 -1.30 -3.07 8.43
CA GLY A 378 -2.17 -4.06 9.06
C GLY A 378 -3.49 -3.46 9.57
N PRO A 379 -4.32 -4.26 10.26
CA PRO A 379 -5.55 -3.78 10.89
C PRO A 379 -5.24 -2.73 11.96
N LEU A 380 -6.02 -1.65 11.98
CA LEU A 380 -5.86 -0.50 12.87
C LEU A 380 -6.99 -0.51 13.90
N TYR A 381 -6.68 -0.79 15.16
CA TYR A 381 -7.60 -0.70 16.29
C TYR A 381 -6.86 -0.26 17.56
N PHE A 382 -7.58 0.30 18.51
CA PHE A 382 -7.04 0.90 19.72
C PHE A 382 -7.28 0.02 20.96
N ASP A 383 -6.30 0.01 21.86
CA ASP A 383 -6.47 -0.34 23.25
C ASP A 383 -6.23 0.92 24.11
N ASP A 384 -7.22 1.34 24.89
CA ASP A 384 -7.28 2.63 25.61
C ASP A 384 -6.75 3.85 24.80
N ARG A 385 -7.17 3.96 23.54
CA ARG A 385 -6.77 5.02 22.56
C ARG A 385 -5.31 4.96 22.11
N THR A 386 -4.57 3.91 22.44
CA THR A 386 -3.26 3.58 21.87
C THR A 386 -3.43 2.50 20.82
N LEU A 387 -2.92 2.74 19.61
CA LEU A 387 -3.10 1.82 18.50
C LEU A 387 -2.30 0.54 18.78
N VAL A 388 -2.97 -0.60 18.76
CA VAL A 388 -2.31 -1.91 18.92
C VAL A 388 -1.50 -2.19 17.67
N ARG A 389 -0.18 -2.14 17.81
CA ARG A 389 0.77 -2.29 16.70
C ARG A 389 1.95 -3.14 17.14
N PRO A 390 2.39 -4.11 16.32
CA PRO A 390 3.55 -4.93 16.67
C PRO A 390 4.81 -4.06 16.73
N VAL A 391 5.61 -4.26 17.78
CA VAL A 391 6.98 -3.76 17.84
C VAL A 391 7.83 -4.64 16.93
N ARG A 392 8.47 -4.06 15.91
CA ARG A 392 9.41 -4.76 15.02
C ARG A 392 10.84 -4.46 15.42
N MET A 393 11.78 -5.33 15.03
CA MET A 393 13.21 -5.13 15.28
C MET A 393 13.99 -4.98 13.97
N GLY A 394 14.62 -3.83 13.78
CA GLY A 394 15.60 -3.59 12.74
C GLY A 394 17.03 -3.87 13.21
N VAL A 395 17.94 -4.08 12.27
CA VAL A 395 19.38 -4.17 12.48
C VAL A 395 20.10 -3.30 11.45
N PHE A 396 21.21 -2.69 11.86
CA PHE A 396 22.02 -1.87 10.98
C PHE A 396 22.80 -2.77 10.02
N SER A 397 22.63 -2.55 8.72
CA SER A 397 23.37 -3.23 7.66
C SER A 397 24.12 -2.19 6.83
N GLY A 398 25.35 -1.90 7.25
CA GLY A 398 26.12 -0.80 6.66
C GLY A 398 25.51 0.54 7.07
N ASN A 399 25.08 1.32 6.08
CA ASN A 399 24.48 2.64 6.27
C ASN A 399 22.94 2.64 6.22
N ARG A 400 22.30 1.47 6.31
CA ARG A 400 20.83 1.34 6.25
C ARG A 400 20.27 0.38 7.31
N PRO A 401 19.09 0.66 7.84
CA PRO A 401 18.35 -0.29 8.66
C PRO A 401 17.69 -1.34 7.75
N VAL A 402 17.75 -2.60 8.18
CA VAL A 402 17.00 -3.73 7.58
C VAL A 402 16.34 -4.53 8.68
N SER A 403 15.39 -5.39 8.35
CA SER A 403 14.77 -6.31 9.29
C SER A 403 15.82 -7.19 9.96
N ALA A 404 15.76 -7.28 11.28
CA ALA A 404 16.58 -8.22 12.01
C ALA A 404 16.23 -9.66 11.55
N PRO A 405 17.21 -10.57 11.45
CA PRO A 405 16.99 -11.94 10.96
C PRO A 405 15.95 -12.74 11.76
N VAL A 406 15.70 -12.33 13.01
CA VAL A 406 14.68 -12.91 13.88
C VAL A 406 13.81 -11.77 14.38
N GLN A 407 12.50 -11.91 14.21
CA GLN A 407 11.50 -11.04 14.83
C GLN A 407 10.86 -11.78 16.00
N LEU A 408 10.37 -11.04 17.00
CA LEU A 408 9.42 -11.58 17.95
C LEU A 408 8.01 -11.28 17.45
N VAL A 409 7.15 -12.29 17.41
CA VAL A 409 5.76 -12.18 16.96
C VAL A 409 4.82 -12.85 17.96
N PRO A 410 3.56 -12.37 18.09
CA PRO A 410 2.57 -13.03 18.94
C PRO A 410 2.42 -14.50 18.56
N TYR A 411 2.47 -15.36 19.58
CA TYR A 411 2.25 -16.77 19.45
C TYR A 411 0.81 -17.01 19.02
N THR A 412 0.64 -17.47 17.79
CA THR A 412 -0.64 -17.99 17.33
C THR A 412 -0.64 -19.50 17.55
N PRO A 413 -1.55 -20.06 18.36
CA PRO A 413 -1.60 -21.50 18.60
C PRO A 413 -1.82 -22.24 17.28
N THR A 414 -0.78 -22.88 16.76
CA THR A 414 -0.87 -23.76 15.60
C THR A 414 -0.82 -25.22 16.04
N SER A 415 -1.35 -26.10 15.20
CA SER A 415 -1.30 -27.55 15.40
C SER A 415 0.14 -28.05 15.61
N GLY A 416 0.45 -28.52 16.82
CA GLY A 416 1.75 -29.13 17.15
C GLY A 416 2.76 -28.21 17.87
N GLN A 417 2.42 -26.96 18.17
CA GLN A 417 3.21 -26.11 19.07
C GLN A 417 2.49 -25.97 20.42
N ASP A 418 3.24 -25.93 21.52
CA ASP A 418 2.74 -25.73 22.89
C ASP A 418 3.47 -24.53 23.49
N ALA A 419 2.73 -23.44 23.75
CA ALA A 419 3.28 -22.22 24.32
C ALA A 419 4.05 -22.48 25.62
N GLY A 420 3.58 -23.41 26.47
CA GLY A 420 4.26 -23.80 27.70
C GLY A 420 5.56 -24.57 27.47
N ALA A 421 5.66 -25.33 26.38
CA ALA A 421 6.90 -26.01 26.00
C ALA A 421 7.92 -25.05 25.38
N GLU A 422 7.47 -24.06 24.59
CA GLU A 422 8.36 -23.03 24.01
C GLU A 422 8.85 -22.03 25.07
N LEU A 423 7.99 -21.65 26.03
CA LEU A 423 8.38 -20.89 27.23
C LEU A 423 9.38 -21.67 28.09
N ALA A 424 9.11 -22.95 28.36
CA ALA A 424 10.03 -23.81 29.14
C ALA A 424 11.36 -24.10 28.41
N GLY A 425 11.37 -24.00 27.07
CA GLY A 425 12.53 -24.14 26.23
C GLY A 425 13.37 -22.86 26.08
N GLY A 426 12.89 -21.73 26.59
CA GLY A 426 13.52 -20.41 26.43
C GLY A 426 13.42 -19.83 25.02
N ALA A 427 12.57 -20.42 24.17
CA ALA A 427 12.33 -19.93 22.82
C ALA A 427 11.23 -18.86 22.78
N ALA A 428 10.30 -18.88 23.72
CA ALA A 428 9.22 -17.90 23.84
C ALA A 428 9.42 -16.99 25.07
N VAL A 429 8.87 -15.78 25.02
CA VAL A 429 8.89 -14.83 26.15
C VAL A 429 7.48 -14.31 26.42
N GLU A 430 7.10 -14.24 27.69
CA GLU A 430 5.88 -13.53 28.10
C GLU A 430 6.07 -12.03 27.92
N PHE A 431 5.16 -11.41 27.19
CA PHE A 431 5.14 -9.97 26.94
C PHE A 431 3.71 -9.48 27.15
N GLU A 432 3.51 -8.71 28.22
CA GLU A 432 2.17 -8.29 28.68
C GLU A 432 1.25 -9.50 28.93
N GLU A 433 0.12 -9.60 28.23
CA GLU A 433 -0.80 -10.76 28.29
C GLU A 433 -0.58 -11.77 27.16
N GLU A 434 0.46 -11.57 26.33
CA GLU A 434 0.79 -12.39 25.18
C GLU A 434 2.08 -13.21 25.38
N VAL A 435 2.22 -14.27 24.59
CA VAL A 435 3.47 -15.02 24.46
C VAL A 435 4.06 -14.65 23.11
N LEU A 436 5.29 -14.13 23.08
CA LEU A 436 6.01 -13.87 21.84
C LEU A 436 6.92 -15.05 21.50
N VAL A 437 6.99 -15.37 20.21
CA VAL A 437 7.88 -16.41 19.67
C VAL A 437 8.78 -15.88 18.56
N PRO A 438 9.96 -16.49 18.33
CA PRO A 438 10.91 -16.03 17.34
C PRO A 438 10.47 -16.51 15.95
N SER A 439 10.27 -15.58 15.03
CA SER A 439 10.01 -15.84 13.62
C SER A 439 11.21 -15.46 12.78
N GLN A 440 11.68 -16.37 11.92
CA GLN A 440 12.82 -16.14 11.06
C GLN A 440 12.45 -15.33 9.82
N ILE A 441 13.21 -14.29 9.53
CA ILE A 441 13.08 -13.49 8.32
C ILE A 441 14.00 -14.06 7.23
N VAL A 442 13.39 -14.44 6.11
CA VAL A 442 14.09 -15.00 4.96
C VAL A 442 14.03 -13.99 3.81
N SER A 443 15.14 -13.33 3.56
CA SER A 443 15.30 -12.43 2.42
C SER A 443 15.29 -13.25 1.13
N THR A 444 14.28 -13.02 0.30
CA THR A 444 13.97 -13.79 -0.90
C THR A 444 14.07 -12.90 -2.12
N GLY A 445 14.91 -13.29 -3.07
CA GLY A 445 15.05 -12.60 -4.33
C GLY A 445 14.64 -13.49 -5.50
N VAL A 446 14.03 -12.87 -6.50
CA VAL A 446 13.59 -13.53 -7.72
C VAL A 446 14.06 -12.71 -8.92
N ASN A 447 14.63 -13.38 -9.90
CA ASN A 447 15.00 -12.80 -11.18
C ASN A 447 14.45 -13.68 -12.31
N ILE A 448 13.58 -13.09 -13.14
CA ILE A 448 12.86 -13.82 -14.18
C ILE A 448 13.72 -13.86 -15.43
N ASN A 449 13.89 -15.05 -15.98
CA ASN A 449 14.57 -15.24 -17.25
C ASN A 449 13.61 -15.05 -18.42
N GLU A 450 12.45 -15.70 -18.37
CA GLU A 450 11.46 -15.70 -19.46
C GLU A 450 10.04 -16.03 -18.95
N ILE A 451 9.02 -15.42 -19.55
CA ILE A 451 7.61 -15.82 -19.41
C ILE A 451 7.02 -16.19 -20.77
N ARG A 452 6.45 -17.39 -20.88
CA ARG A 452 5.91 -17.95 -22.13
C ARG A 452 4.58 -18.68 -21.94
N ASP A 453 3.98 -19.10 -23.05
CA ASP A 453 2.81 -19.99 -23.11
C ASP A 453 1.58 -19.52 -22.31
N LEU A 454 1.30 -18.22 -22.26
CA LEU A 454 0.08 -17.69 -21.63
C LEU A 454 -1.18 -18.22 -22.34
N ASN A 455 -1.91 -19.09 -21.67
CA ASN A 455 -3.18 -19.66 -22.10
C ASN A 455 -4.33 -18.98 -21.37
N THR A 456 -5.00 -18.06 -22.05
CA THR A 456 -6.12 -17.28 -21.48
C THR A 456 -7.37 -18.11 -21.20
N GLN A 457 -7.53 -19.29 -21.82
CA GLN A 457 -8.66 -20.18 -21.57
C GLN A 457 -8.45 -21.04 -20.32
N ALA A 458 -7.23 -21.54 -20.14
CA ALA A 458 -6.86 -22.35 -18.98
C ALA A 458 -6.46 -21.51 -17.76
N GLY A 459 -6.15 -20.22 -17.96
CA GLY A 459 -5.58 -19.36 -16.92
C GLY A 459 -4.20 -19.85 -16.50
N THR A 460 -3.35 -20.24 -17.45
CA THR A 460 -2.01 -20.77 -17.15
C THR A 460 -0.92 -20.08 -17.93
N PHE A 461 0.29 -20.00 -17.36
CA PHE A 461 1.49 -19.49 -18.02
C PHE A 461 2.72 -20.26 -17.55
N SER A 462 3.79 -20.25 -18.33
CA SER A 462 5.07 -20.87 -17.98
C SER A 462 6.11 -19.79 -17.66
N ALA A 463 6.91 -20.04 -16.63
CA ALA A 463 7.96 -19.12 -16.20
C ALA A 463 9.26 -19.87 -15.92
N ASP A 464 10.36 -19.25 -16.32
CA ASP A 464 11.75 -19.65 -16.05
C ASP A 464 12.41 -18.55 -15.22
N MET A 465 12.95 -18.88 -14.05
CA MET A 465 13.47 -17.90 -13.10
C MET A 465 14.61 -18.45 -12.22
N PHE A 466 15.39 -17.52 -11.69
CA PHE A 466 16.30 -17.75 -10.58
C PHE A 466 15.68 -17.24 -9.28
N ILE A 467 15.78 -18.04 -8.23
CA ILE A 467 15.32 -17.67 -6.87
C ILE A 467 16.48 -17.85 -5.92
N TRP A 468 16.72 -16.88 -5.04
CA TRP A 468 17.70 -17.02 -3.98
C TRP A 468 17.15 -16.63 -2.62
N PHE A 469 17.79 -17.19 -1.59
CA PHE A 469 17.44 -16.96 -0.19
C PHE A 469 18.67 -16.57 0.60
N ASN A 470 18.53 -15.53 1.41
CA ASN A 470 19.44 -15.12 2.47
C ASN A 470 18.74 -15.33 3.81
N TYR A 471 19.28 -16.21 4.65
CA TYR A 471 18.65 -16.61 5.92
C TYR A 471 19.70 -17.02 6.97
N THR A 472 19.31 -17.01 8.24
CA THR A 472 20.09 -17.56 9.35
C THR A 472 19.44 -18.85 9.84
N GLY A 473 20.11 -19.63 10.70
CA GLY A 473 19.50 -20.84 11.28
C GLY A 473 19.49 -22.07 10.36
N GLY A 474 18.46 -22.91 10.48
CA GLY A 474 18.34 -24.19 9.77
C GLY A 474 17.91 -24.05 8.31
N ASP A 475 18.08 -25.12 7.52
CA ASP A 475 17.69 -25.13 6.09
C ASP A 475 16.20 -25.54 5.89
N ASP A 476 15.45 -25.74 6.98
CA ASP A 476 14.01 -26.00 7.01
C ASP A 476 13.17 -24.86 6.43
N VAL A 477 13.69 -23.62 6.47
CA VAL A 477 13.11 -22.47 5.77
C VAL A 477 13.13 -22.61 4.25
N LEU A 478 13.92 -23.54 3.68
CA LEU A 478 13.96 -23.81 2.24
C LEU A 478 12.98 -24.91 1.81
N ASN A 479 12.22 -25.49 2.75
CA ASN A 479 11.20 -26.48 2.46
C ASN A 479 9.94 -25.85 1.84
N VAL A 480 10.10 -25.24 0.66
CA VAL A 480 9.07 -24.46 -0.01
C VAL A 480 8.41 -25.21 -1.16
N TRP A 481 7.26 -24.74 -1.56
CA TRP A 481 6.53 -25.21 -2.73
C TRP A 481 5.79 -24.05 -3.39
N PHE A 482 5.18 -24.35 -4.55
CA PHE A 482 4.46 -23.36 -5.34
C PHE A 482 2.96 -23.68 -5.35
N PRO A 483 2.15 -23.06 -4.46
CA PRO A 483 0.73 -23.39 -4.32
C PRO A 483 -0.08 -23.29 -5.61
N ASN A 484 0.25 -22.33 -6.47
CA ASN A 484 -0.44 -22.10 -7.74
C ASN A 484 0.22 -22.81 -8.94
N ALA A 485 1.29 -23.60 -8.74
CA ALA A 485 1.85 -24.42 -9.81
C ALA A 485 0.83 -25.48 -10.29
N VAL A 486 0.81 -25.73 -11.60
CA VAL A 486 0.01 -26.78 -12.23
C VAL A 486 0.55 -28.15 -11.83
N ASP A 487 1.87 -28.32 -11.84
CA ASP A 487 2.55 -29.49 -11.30
C ASP A 487 2.77 -29.31 -9.79
N LYS A 488 2.03 -30.08 -8.99
CA LYS A 488 2.14 -30.04 -7.51
C LYS A 488 3.41 -30.67 -6.96
N SER A 489 4.19 -31.34 -7.81
CA SER A 489 5.50 -31.87 -7.45
C SER A 489 6.63 -30.85 -7.64
N LEU A 490 6.35 -29.68 -8.25
CA LEU A 490 7.33 -28.61 -8.39
C LEU A 490 7.84 -28.16 -7.01
N ALA A 491 9.15 -28.22 -6.83
CA ALA A 491 9.86 -27.84 -5.62
C ALA A 491 11.24 -27.29 -6.00
N LEU A 492 11.94 -26.68 -5.04
CA LEU A 492 13.35 -26.32 -5.23
C LEU A 492 14.18 -27.60 -5.44
N GLY A 493 15.00 -27.60 -6.50
CA GLY A 493 15.99 -28.64 -6.74
C GLY A 493 17.25 -28.44 -5.87
N ASP A 494 18.38 -29.01 -6.30
CA ASP A 494 19.66 -28.72 -5.67
C ASP A 494 20.07 -27.26 -5.92
N PRO A 495 20.68 -26.58 -4.93
CA PRO A 495 21.13 -25.21 -5.12
C PRO A 495 22.25 -25.15 -6.16
N LEU A 496 22.13 -24.21 -7.10
CA LEU A 496 23.17 -23.87 -8.07
C LEU A 496 24.40 -23.27 -7.40
N GLU A 497 24.17 -22.49 -6.34
CA GLU A 497 25.23 -21.87 -5.56
C GLU A 497 24.87 -21.87 -4.07
N SER A 498 25.87 -22.06 -3.22
CA SER A 498 25.73 -22.00 -1.77
C SER A 498 26.90 -21.26 -1.18
N LYS A 499 26.62 -20.21 -0.40
CA LYS A 499 27.61 -19.43 0.34
C LYS A 499 27.17 -19.28 1.80
N GLN A 500 28.12 -18.96 2.66
CA GLN A 500 27.86 -18.58 4.05
C GLN A 500 28.84 -17.47 4.43
N VAL A 501 28.31 -16.39 5.00
CA VAL A 501 29.06 -15.22 5.47
C VAL A 501 28.59 -14.93 6.89
N GLY A 502 29.44 -15.20 7.88
CA GLY A 502 29.01 -15.24 9.28
C GLY A 502 27.91 -16.29 9.49
N ASP A 503 26.80 -15.87 10.09
CA ASP A 503 25.62 -16.71 10.32
C ASP A 503 24.62 -16.71 9.16
N THR A 504 24.80 -15.80 8.20
CA THR A 504 23.93 -15.69 7.03
C THR A 504 24.33 -16.70 5.96
N LYS A 505 23.38 -17.55 5.58
CA LYS A 505 23.49 -18.50 4.48
C LYS A 505 22.82 -17.93 3.23
N TYR A 506 23.49 -18.10 2.10
CA TYR A 506 22.98 -17.78 0.78
C TYR A 506 22.79 -19.08 -0.02
N ARG A 507 21.65 -19.22 -0.68
CA ARG A 507 21.33 -20.32 -1.60
C ARG A 507 20.67 -19.80 -2.85
N LEU A 508 21.16 -20.21 -4.02
CA LEU A 508 20.60 -19.86 -5.34
C LEU A 508 20.02 -21.10 -6.00
N PHE A 509 18.84 -20.98 -6.59
CA PHE A 509 18.11 -22.04 -7.28
C PHE A 509 17.66 -21.57 -8.66
N HIS A 510 17.49 -22.52 -9.57
CA HIS A 510 16.83 -22.33 -10.85
C HIS A 510 15.52 -23.10 -10.85
N VAL A 511 14.44 -22.43 -11.24
CA VAL A 511 13.08 -22.97 -11.20
C VAL A 511 12.40 -22.71 -12.53
N GLU A 512 11.89 -23.78 -13.14
CA GLU A 512 11.06 -23.71 -14.33
C GLU A 512 9.74 -24.42 -14.04
N GLY A 513 8.61 -23.77 -14.35
CA GLY A 513 7.30 -24.33 -14.06
C GLY A 513 6.15 -23.66 -14.81
N THR A 514 5.00 -24.32 -14.78
CA THR A 514 3.73 -23.77 -15.27
C THR A 514 2.83 -23.44 -14.09
N PHE A 515 2.29 -22.23 -14.06
CA PHE A 515 1.53 -21.65 -12.96
C PHE A 515 0.12 -21.28 -13.40
N LYS A 516 -0.81 -21.23 -12.43
CA LYS A 516 -2.18 -20.76 -12.61
C LYS A 516 -2.31 -19.29 -12.24
N ALA A 517 -3.08 -18.56 -13.03
CA ALA A 517 -3.45 -17.16 -12.84
C ALA A 517 -4.96 -16.98 -13.02
N ASP A 518 -5.58 -16.20 -12.14
CA ASP A 518 -6.97 -15.80 -12.26
C ASP A 518 -7.06 -14.54 -13.13
N LEU A 519 -7.50 -14.72 -14.37
CA LEU A 519 -7.51 -13.66 -15.38
C LEU A 519 -8.86 -12.90 -15.40
N GLU A 520 -8.81 -11.57 -15.44
CA GLU A 520 -9.99 -10.71 -15.47
C GLU A 520 -10.16 -9.99 -16.82
N PHE A 521 -11.28 -10.21 -17.50
CA PHE A 521 -11.52 -9.72 -18.86
C PHE A 521 -12.56 -8.60 -18.93
N ARG A 522 -13.00 -8.00 -17.80
CA ARG A 522 -14.02 -6.93 -17.83
C ARG A 522 -13.65 -5.79 -18.76
N ARG A 523 -12.37 -5.42 -18.79
CA ARG A 523 -11.82 -4.34 -19.63
C ARG A 523 -11.36 -4.81 -21.01
N PHE A 524 -11.55 -6.08 -21.38
CA PHE A 524 -11.07 -6.63 -22.65
C PHE A 524 -11.57 -5.81 -23.87
N PRO A 525 -10.66 -5.37 -24.77
CA PRO A 525 -9.25 -5.78 -24.91
C PRO A 525 -8.21 -4.90 -24.19
N PHE A 526 -8.61 -3.89 -23.42
CA PHE A 526 -7.72 -3.01 -22.65
C PHE A 526 -7.36 -3.62 -21.29
N ASP A 527 -7.39 -4.94 -21.20
CA ASP A 527 -7.17 -5.68 -19.98
C ASP A 527 -5.69 -5.65 -19.56
N VAL A 528 -5.48 -5.47 -18.25
CA VAL A 528 -4.23 -5.74 -17.56
C VAL A 528 -4.46 -7.04 -16.79
N GLN A 529 -3.58 -8.01 -16.98
CA GLN A 529 -3.65 -9.31 -16.31
C GLN A 529 -2.52 -9.44 -15.30
N HIS A 530 -2.79 -10.17 -14.23
CA HIS A 530 -1.84 -10.49 -13.17
C HIS A 530 -1.42 -11.95 -13.33
N LEU A 531 -0.12 -12.20 -13.41
CA LEU A 531 0.48 -13.53 -13.55
C LEU A 531 1.31 -13.83 -12.28
N PRO A 532 0.66 -14.24 -11.17
CA PRO A 532 1.34 -14.47 -9.91
C PRO A 532 2.13 -15.79 -9.93
N ILE A 533 3.30 -15.79 -9.32
CA ILE A 533 4.08 -16.97 -8.94
C ILE A 533 4.13 -16.97 -7.42
N VAL A 534 3.47 -17.95 -6.79
CA VAL A 534 3.34 -18.00 -5.34
C VAL A 534 4.32 -19.02 -4.78
N LEU A 535 5.10 -18.62 -3.79
CA LEU A 535 6.02 -19.45 -3.04
C LEU A 535 5.59 -19.50 -1.57
N GLN A 536 5.57 -20.68 -0.96
CA GLN A 536 5.16 -20.85 0.44
C GLN A 536 5.98 -21.94 1.12
N ASN A 537 6.25 -21.83 2.42
CA ASN A 537 6.78 -22.96 3.19
C ASN A 537 5.74 -24.10 3.30
N ARG A 538 6.20 -25.35 3.27
CA ARG A 538 5.34 -26.54 3.40
C ARG A 538 4.97 -26.86 4.84
N THR A 539 5.82 -26.50 5.79
CA THR A 539 5.78 -27.00 7.18
C THR A 539 5.72 -25.90 8.21
N LEU A 540 6.50 -24.83 8.03
CA LEU A 540 6.62 -23.74 9.00
C LEU A 540 5.50 -22.71 8.79
N PRO A 541 4.73 -22.36 9.83
CA PRO A 541 3.74 -21.29 9.77
C PRO A 541 4.42 -19.91 9.69
N ASP A 542 3.63 -18.86 9.46
CA ASP A 542 4.10 -17.47 9.45
C ASP A 542 4.64 -17.00 10.81
N SER A 543 4.15 -17.57 11.91
CA SER A 543 4.72 -17.38 13.25
C SER A 543 6.16 -17.89 13.38
N SER A 544 6.62 -18.76 12.47
CA SER A 544 7.99 -19.31 12.47
C SER A 544 8.88 -18.79 11.33
N VAL A 545 8.30 -18.49 10.16
CA VAL A 545 9.06 -17.98 9.02
C VAL A 545 8.27 -16.98 8.20
N VAL A 546 8.91 -15.86 7.86
CA VAL A 546 8.37 -14.84 6.94
C VAL A 546 9.36 -14.59 5.82
N TYR A 547 8.88 -14.68 4.57
CA TYR A 547 9.68 -14.39 3.38
C TYR A 547 9.52 -12.92 3.01
N VAL A 548 10.62 -12.16 2.97
CA VAL A 548 10.61 -10.73 2.63
C VAL A 548 11.40 -10.47 1.35
N LEU A 549 11.15 -9.35 0.67
CA LEU A 549 11.85 -9.00 -0.55
C LEU A 549 13.32 -8.67 -0.29
N ASP A 550 14.24 -9.38 -0.94
CA ASP A 550 15.67 -9.15 -0.84
C ASP A 550 16.06 -7.72 -1.27
N ALA A 551 16.99 -7.11 -0.52
CA ALA A 551 17.42 -5.73 -0.72
C ALA A 551 18.00 -5.48 -2.12
N ALA A 552 18.67 -6.46 -2.73
CA ALA A 552 19.24 -6.31 -4.07
C ALA A 552 18.16 -6.17 -5.14
N VAL A 553 17.01 -6.87 -4.99
CA VAL A 553 15.87 -6.73 -5.91
C VAL A 553 15.13 -5.42 -5.66
N ARG A 554 15.05 -5.00 -4.39
CA ARG A 554 14.43 -3.72 -4.05
C ARG A 554 15.15 -2.52 -4.65
N ALA A 555 16.48 -2.56 -4.65
CA ALA A 555 17.34 -1.53 -5.25
C ALA A 555 17.21 -1.44 -6.78
N GLN A 556 16.66 -2.46 -7.45
CA GLN A 556 16.44 -2.45 -8.89
C GLN A 556 15.27 -1.56 -9.28
N THR A 557 15.45 -0.83 -10.37
CA THR A 557 14.39 -0.16 -11.12
C THR A 557 13.44 -1.16 -11.77
N GLN A 558 12.24 -0.70 -12.15
CA GLN A 558 11.29 -1.56 -12.87
C GLN A 558 11.86 -2.10 -14.18
N ALA A 559 12.71 -1.33 -14.88
CA ALA A 559 13.35 -1.77 -16.12
C ALA A 559 14.36 -2.90 -15.87
N GLU A 560 15.14 -2.82 -14.79
CA GLU A 560 16.09 -3.87 -14.40
C GLU A 560 15.37 -5.16 -13.98
N ARG A 561 14.23 -5.06 -13.29
CA ARG A 561 13.40 -6.22 -12.91
C ARG A 561 12.76 -6.93 -14.12
N LEU A 562 12.58 -6.22 -15.23
CA LEU A 562 12.02 -6.75 -16.48
C LEU A 562 13.10 -7.17 -17.49
N ALA A 563 14.37 -6.96 -17.17
CA ALA A 563 15.49 -7.44 -17.96
C ALA A 563 15.67 -8.95 -17.74
N SER A 564 15.90 -9.69 -18.83
CA SER A 564 16.08 -11.14 -18.75
C SER A 564 17.35 -11.51 -17.99
N ALA A 565 17.23 -12.49 -17.09
CA ALA A 565 18.37 -13.09 -16.38
C ALA A 565 19.51 -13.54 -17.30
N GLY A 566 19.16 -14.14 -18.44
CA GLY A 566 20.12 -14.69 -19.40
C GLY A 566 20.80 -13.63 -20.29
N ASP A 567 20.14 -12.49 -20.51
CA ASP A 567 20.66 -11.34 -21.26
C ASP A 567 19.93 -10.05 -20.83
N ALA A 568 20.61 -9.24 -20.02
CA ALA A 568 20.08 -7.99 -19.48
C ALA A 568 19.76 -6.92 -20.54
N THR A 569 20.13 -7.15 -21.81
CA THR A 569 19.74 -6.27 -22.94
C THR A 569 18.40 -6.64 -23.56
N THR A 570 17.84 -7.78 -23.16
CA THR A 570 16.54 -8.30 -23.62
C THR A 570 15.50 -8.23 -22.53
N THR A 571 14.23 -8.11 -22.92
CA THR A 571 13.10 -8.15 -21.97
C THR A 571 12.69 -9.59 -21.71
N ILE A 572 12.04 -9.82 -20.56
CA ILE A 572 11.42 -11.12 -20.23
C ILE A 572 10.22 -11.49 -21.12
N ASP A 573 9.79 -10.58 -22.01
CA ASP A 573 8.63 -10.71 -22.89
C ASP A 573 8.86 -11.70 -24.03
N SER A 574 8.40 -12.94 -23.87
CA SER A 574 8.26 -13.88 -24.99
C SER A 574 6.82 -14.26 -25.31
N ILE A 575 5.85 -13.62 -24.63
CA ILE A 575 4.41 -13.86 -24.83
C ILE A 575 3.90 -13.08 -26.06
N PRO A 576 3.34 -13.75 -27.09
CA PRO A 576 2.84 -13.04 -28.27
C PRO A 576 1.64 -12.12 -27.97
N ASN A 577 1.71 -10.86 -28.41
CA ASN A 577 0.68 -9.81 -28.25
C ASN A 577 0.46 -9.32 -26.80
N TRP A 578 1.42 -9.56 -25.92
CA TRP A 578 1.43 -9.05 -24.56
C TRP A 578 2.76 -8.35 -24.28
N GLN A 579 2.74 -7.41 -23.34
CA GLN A 579 3.91 -6.71 -22.82
C GLN A 579 3.85 -6.77 -21.31
N VAL A 580 4.93 -7.18 -20.65
CA VAL A 580 5.04 -7.10 -19.20
C VAL A 580 5.38 -5.66 -18.83
N ASP A 581 4.45 -4.99 -18.16
CA ASP A 581 4.62 -3.60 -17.73
C ASP A 581 5.36 -3.51 -16.39
N GLN A 582 5.08 -4.45 -15.48
CA GLN A 582 5.55 -4.43 -14.09
C GLN A 582 5.81 -5.83 -13.53
N ALA A 583 6.73 -5.87 -12.57
CA ALA A 583 7.06 -7.00 -11.74
C ALA A 583 7.04 -6.52 -10.29
N LEU A 584 6.04 -6.97 -9.53
CA LEU A 584 5.79 -6.63 -8.15
C LEU A 584 6.06 -7.85 -7.27
N PHE A 585 6.46 -7.61 -6.03
CA PHE A 585 6.77 -8.66 -5.06
C PHE A 585 5.98 -8.40 -3.80
N THR A 586 5.20 -9.37 -3.32
CA THR A 586 4.37 -9.21 -2.14
C THR A 586 4.65 -10.37 -1.20
N ALA A 587 4.78 -10.14 0.09
CA ALA A 587 4.58 -11.19 1.08
C ALA A 587 3.16 -11.09 1.66
N GLU A 588 2.43 -12.20 1.64
CA GLU A 588 1.06 -12.31 2.14
C GLU A 588 1.02 -13.37 3.23
N THR A 589 0.07 -13.27 4.15
CA THR A 589 -0.24 -14.35 5.07
C THR A 589 -1.51 -15.04 4.59
N VAL A 590 -1.43 -16.35 4.33
CA VAL A 590 -2.57 -17.16 3.90
C VAL A 590 -2.76 -18.32 4.86
N GLY A 591 -4.01 -18.53 5.28
CA GLY A 591 -4.32 -19.57 6.25
C GLY A 591 -5.79 -19.90 6.37
N THR A 592 -6.09 -20.71 7.37
CA THR A 592 -7.45 -21.13 7.73
C THR A 592 -7.66 -20.95 9.22
N THR A 593 -8.85 -20.46 9.60
CA THR A 593 -9.25 -20.38 11.02
C THR A 593 -9.52 -21.74 11.65
N ALA A 594 -9.47 -22.82 10.87
CA ALA A 594 -9.65 -24.19 11.36
C ALA A 594 -8.30 -24.90 11.51
N ASN A 595 -8.00 -25.39 12.70
CA ASN A 595 -6.84 -26.24 13.01
C ASN A 595 -6.91 -27.66 12.41
N MET A 596 -7.70 -27.85 11.37
CA MET A 596 -7.90 -29.12 10.65
C MET A 596 -8.25 -30.32 11.56
N GLY A 597 -8.79 -30.06 12.76
CA GLY A 597 -9.15 -31.08 13.74
C GLY A 597 -7.95 -31.69 14.49
N ASP A 598 -6.80 -31.00 14.52
CA ASP A 598 -5.65 -31.45 15.31
C ASP A 598 -6.00 -31.47 16.81
N PRO A 599 -5.91 -32.63 17.49
CA PRO A 599 -6.24 -32.77 18.91
C PRO A 599 -5.24 -32.09 19.86
N SER A 600 -4.10 -31.63 19.35
CA SER A 600 -3.08 -30.87 20.08
C SER A 600 -3.19 -29.35 19.88
N ALA A 601 -4.00 -28.88 18.93
CA ALA A 601 -4.18 -27.45 18.69
C ALA A 601 -5.20 -26.87 19.67
N ASP A 602 -4.88 -25.71 20.25
CA ASP A 602 -5.83 -24.97 21.07
C ASP A 602 -7.02 -24.52 20.21
N ALA A 603 -8.24 -24.61 20.77
CA ALA A 603 -9.49 -24.52 19.99
C ALA A 603 -9.74 -23.15 19.32
N ALA A 604 -8.88 -22.15 19.55
CA ALA A 604 -9.05 -20.77 19.09
C ALA A 604 -8.05 -20.34 18.00
N GLY A 605 -6.98 -21.10 17.73
CA GLY A 605 -5.96 -20.71 16.74
C GLY A 605 -6.33 -21.07 15.30
N GLY A 606 -5.82 -20.32 14.32
CA GLY A 606 -5.83 -20.70 12.91
C GLY A 606 -4.42 -21.07 12.43
N LEU A 607 -4.32 -21.80 11.33
CA LEU A 607 -3.03 -22.16 10.72
C LEU A 607 -2.75 -21.24 9.53
N TYR A 608 -1.75 -20.38 9.68
CA TYR A 608 -1.36 -19.36 8.71
C TYR A 608 0.08 -19.57 8.23
N TYR A 609 0.34 -19.19 6.98
CA TYR A 609 1.61 -19.36 6.29
C TYR A 609 2.00 -18.10 5.56
N SER A 610 3.29 -17.76 5.61
CA SER A 610 3.86 -16.71 4.78
C SER A 610 3.98 -17.18 3.33
N GLN A 611 3.39 -16.43 2.41
CA GLN A 611 3.49 -16.59 0.97
C GLN A 611 4.30 -15.43 0.38
N PHE A 612 5.31 -15.75 -0.43
CA PHE A 612 6.00 -14.77 -1.26
C PHE A 612 5.48 -14.85 -2.70
N VAL A 613 4.85 -13.78 -3.15
CA VAL A 613 4.18 -13.67 -4.44
C VAL A 613 4.99 -12.76 -5.36
N THR A 614 5.47 -13.31 -6.47
CA THR A 614 5.99 -12.52 -7.60
C THR A 614 4.85 -12.31 -8.59
N ASP A 615 4.32 -11.09 -8.67
CA ASP A 615 3.21 -10.74 -9.57
C ASP A 615 3.71 -9.98 -10.80
N LEU A 616 3.43 -10.53 -11.98
CA LEU A 616 3.77 -9.91 -13.26
C LEU A 616 2.52 -9.32 -13.90
N GLN A 617 2.52 -8.01 -14.08
CA GLN A 617 1.43 -7.32 -14.76
C GLN A 617 1.70 -7.29 -16.24
N VAL A 618 0.82 -7.93 -17.01
CA VAL A 618 0.89 -7.96 -18.46
C VAL A 618 -0.25 -7.19 -19.08
N ARG A 619 0.06 -6.36 -20.06
CA ARG A 619 -0.90 -5.60 -20.86
C ARG A 619 -0.93 -6.12 -22.28
N ARG A 620 -2.13 -6.18 -22.84
CA ARG A 620 -2.32 -6.61 -24.22
C ARG A 620 -1.84 -5.54 -25.20
N ASP A 621 -1.13 -5.95 -26.25
CA ASP A 621 -0.91 -5.08 -27.42
C ASP A 621 -2.22 -4.98 -28.21
N VAL A 622 -2.95 -3.91 -27.94
CA VAL A 622 -4.27 -3.66 -28.51
C VAL A 622 -4.24 -3.15 -29.94
N GLY A 623 -3.10 -2.68 -30.47
CA GLY A 623 -3.07 -1.94 -31.74
C GLY A 623 -3.61 -2.76 -32.91
N GLY A 624 -3.07 -3.96 -33.12
CA GLY A 624 -3.51 -4.87 -34.17
C GLY A 624 -4.91 -5.43 -33.92
N PHE A 625 -5.29 -5.66 -32.65
CA PHE A 625 -6.59 -6.19 -32.26
C PHE A 625 -7.72 -5.19 -32.55
N LEU A 626 -7.54 -3.93 -32.19
CA LEU A 626 -8.52 -2.87 -32.42
C LEU A 626 -8.78 -2.68 -33.91
N VAL A 627 -7.72 -2.66 -34.73
CA VAL A 627 -7.90 -2.55 -36.19
C VAL A 627 -8.67 -3.74 -36.75
N LYS A 628 -8.34 -4.98 -36.35
CA LYS A 628 -9.02 -6.18 -36.86
C LYS A 628 -10.49 -6.25 -36.46
N ASN A 629 -10.86 -5.82 -35.25
CA ASN A 629 -12.21 -6.00 -34.71
C ASN A 629 -13.10 -4.76 -34.80
N LEU A 630 -12.55 -3.55 -34.62
CA LEU A 630 -13.32 -2.31 -34.71
C LEU A 630 -13.51 -1.83 -36.15
N LEU A 631 -12.57 -2.10 -37.07
CA LEU A 631 -12.72 -1.67 -38.46
C LEU A 631 -13.97 -2.28 -39.13
N PRO A 632 -14.23 -3.60 -39.05
CA PRO A 632 -15.42 -4.15 -39.69
C PRO A 632 -16.72 -3.71 -39.00
N LEU A 633 -16.71 -3.51 -37.68
CA LEU A 633 -17.85 -2.92 -36.99
C LEU A 633 -18.09 -1.47 -37.45
N GLY A 634 -17.04 -0.67 -37.60
CA GLY A 634 -17.11 0.67 -38.18
C GLY A 634 -17.68 0.66 -39.60
N LEU A 635 -17.30 -0.32 -40.42
CA LEU A 635 -17.89 -0.52 -41.75
C LEU A 635 -19.39 -0.87 -41.68
N LEU A 636 -19.81 -1.70 -40.72
CA LEU A 636 -21.23 -2.01 -40.48
C LEU A 636 -22.01 -0.77 -40.01
N VAL A 637 -21.43 0.04 -39.13
CA VAL A 637 -22.00 1.32 -38.68
C VAL A 637 -22.18 2.27 -39.86
N MET A 638 -21.20 2.34 -40.77
CA MET A 638 -21.29 3.15 -41.98
C MET A 638 -22.32 2.61 -42.96
N ALA A 639 -22.36 1.29 -43.18
CA ALA A 639 -23.33 0.66 -44.07
C ALA A 639 -24.76 0.88 -43.58
N THR A 640 -25.04 0.66 -42.30
CA THR A 640 -26.36 0.90 -41.70
C THR A 640 -26.71 2.38 -41.67
N TYR A 641 -25.74 3.30 -41.55
CA TYR A 641 -25.99 4.73 -41.71
C TYR A 641 -26.44 5.10 -43.13
N VAL A 642 -25.87 4.49 -44.18
CA VAL A 642 -26.29 4.70 -45.58
C VAL A 642 -27.77 4.35 -45.78
N SER A 643 -28.31 3.39 -45.02
CA SER A 643 -29.73 3.02 -45.11
C SER A 643 -30.69 4.20 -44.85
N LEU A 644 -30.30 5.17 -44.01
CA LEU A 644 -31.09 6.37 -43.71
C LEU A 644 -31.18 7.35 -44.89
N PHE A 645 -30.36 7.17 -45.93
CA PHE A 645 -30.37 7.96 -47.16
C PHE A 645 -31.27 7.37 -48.25
N LEU A 646 -31.66 6.10 -48.11
CA LEU A 646 -32.62 5.46 -49.01
C LEU A 646 -34.04 5.99 -48.77
N GLY A 647 -34.82 6.09 -49.84
CA GLY A 647 -36.22 6.48 -49.74
C GLY A 647 -37.06 5.43 -48.98
N TYR A 648 -38.22 5.85 -48.45
CA TYR A 648 -39.17 4.94 -47.77
C TYR A 648 -40.00 4.08 -48.73
N ASP A 649 -39.77 4.22 -50.03
CA ASP A 649 -40.19 3.31 -51.08
C ASP A 649 -39.35 2.02 -51.11
N ALA A 650 -38.09 2.08 -50.65
CA ALA A 650 -37.18 0.94 -50.56
C ALA A 650 -37.16 0.30 -49.14
N VAL A 651 -38.33 0.12 -48.52
CA VAL A 651 -38.44 -0.40 -47.13
C VAL A 651 -37.74 -1.74 -46.97
N THR A 652 -37.89 -2.65 -47.94
CA THR A 652 -37.27 -3.99 -47.92
C THR A 652 -35.75 -3.90 -47.81
N SER A 653 -35.12 -2.95 -48.52
CA SER A 653 -33.67 -2.75 -48.48
C SER A 653 -33.22 -2.19 -47.14
N ARG A 654 -33.95 -1.22 -46.58
CA ARG A 654 -33.62 -0.60 -45.28
C ARG A 654 -33.71 -1.58 -44.13
N VAL A 655 -34.81 -2.34 -44.07
CA VAL A 655 -35.02 -3.41 -43.08
C VAL A 655 -33.98 -4.51 -43.23
N SER A 656 -33.67 -4.93 -44.46
CA SER A 656 -32.67 -5.96 -44.72
C SER A 656 -31.26 -5.55 -44.26
N MET A 657 -30.86 -4.29 -44.47
CA MET A 657 -29.56 -3.79 -44.01
C MET A 657 -29.45 -3.78 -42.48
N ALA A 658 -30.51 -3.40 -41.77
CA ALA A 658 -30.51 -3.43 -40.31
C ALA A 658 -30.50 -4.87 -39.75
N ILE A 659 -31.27 -5.80 -40.33
CA ILE A 659 -31.23 -7.23 -39.96
C ILE A 659 -29.86 -7.83 -40.24
N THR A 660 -29.27 -7.52 -41.41
CA THR A 660 -27.93 -7.98 -41.77
C THR A 660 -26.89 -7.42 -40.81
N GLY A 661 -27.01 -6.15 -40.42
CA GLY A 661 -26.16 -5.55 -39.38
C GLY A 661 -26.21 -6.32 -38.07
N ILE A 662 -27.42 -6.65 -37.58
CA ILE A 662 -27.59 -7.46 -36.36
C ILE A 662 -26.91 -8.83 -36.52
N LEU A 663 -27.20 -9.55 -37.61
CA LEU A 663 -26.65 -10.89 -37.83
C LEU A 663 -25.12 -10.87 -37.96
N SER A 664 -24.56 -9.95 -38.74
CA SER A 664 -23.11 -9.80 -38.92
C SER A 664 -22.42 -9.41 -37.61
N SER A 665 -23.02 -8.52 -36.83
CA SER A 665 -22.47 -8.14 -35.52
C SER A 665 -22.50 -9.28 -34.51
N ALA A 666 -23.54 -10.12 -34.51
CA ALA A 666 -23.61 -11.30 -33.64
C ALA A 666 -22.55 -12.35 -34.00
N VAL A 667 -22.32 -12.60 -35.31
CA VAL A 667 -21.27 -13.51 -35.77
C VAL A 667 -19.88 -12.98 -35.42
N MET A 668 -19.64 -11.68 -35.62
CA MET A 668 -18.39 -11.04 -35.22
C MET A 668 -18.17 -11.09 -33.71
N LEU A 669 -19.21 -10.82 -32.92
CA LEU A 669 -19.12 -10.87 -31.47
C LEU A 669 -18.72 -12.28 -31.01
N ASN A 670 -19.36 -13.32 -31.55
CA ASN A 670 -18.99 -14.70 -31.26
C ASN A 670 -17.55 -15.03 -31.69
N SER A 671 -17.09 -14.51 -32.82
CA SER A 671 -15.69 -14.66 -33.25
C SER A 671 -14.72 -14.04 -32.25
N VAL A 672 -15.07 -12.88 -31.68
CA VAL A 672 -14.24 -12.16 -30.72
C VAL A 672 -14.27 -12.82 -29.35
N THR A 673 -15.43 -13.26 -28.87
CA THR A 673 -15.57 -13.85 -27.53
C THR A 673 -15.15 -15.31 -27.48
N SER A 674 -15.05 -16.02 -28.60
CA SER A 674 -14.60 -17.42 -28.64
C SER A 674 -13.17 -17.66 -28.15
N VAL A 675 -12.35 -16.62 -28.07
CA VAL A 675 -10.97 -16.70 -27.53
C VAL A 675 -10.93 -16.53 -26.01
N LEU A 676 -12.01 -16.05 -25.41
CA LEU A 676 -12.13 -15.85 -23.97
C LEU A 676 -12.58 -17.16 -23.28
N PRO A 677 -12.22 -17.36 -22.00
CA PRO A 677 -12.78 -18.44 -21.21
C PRO A 677 -14.28 -18.24 -20.99
N ALA A 678 -14.94 -19.27 -20.45
CA ALA A 678 -16.34 -19.15 -20.03
C ALA A 678 -16.44 -18.19 -18.84
N ILE A 679 -16.84 -16.95 -19.11
CA ILE A 679 -17.01 -15.87 -18.12
C ILE A 679 -18.49 -15.57 -17.90
N SER A 680 -18.85 -15.21 -16.66
CA SER A 680 -20.23 -14.89 -16.25
C SER A 680 -20.59 -13.41 -16.36
N TYR A 681 -19.59 -12.55 -16.59
CA TYR A 681 -19.73 -11.10 -16.67
C TYR A 681 -19.58 -10.58 -18.11
N THR A 682 -20.13 -9.39 -18.36
CA THR A 682 -20.03 -8.72 -19.66
C THR A 682 -18.69 -8.00 -19.81
N VAL A 683 -18.07 -8.12 -20.98
CA VAL A 683 -16.78 -7.47 -21.30
C VAL A 683 -16.95 -6.14 -22.02
N ALA A 684 -15.95 -5.27 -21.98
CA ALA A 684 -16.01 -3.94 -22.61
C ALA A 684 -16.41 -4.01 -24.09
N ILE A 685 -15.78 -4.89 -24.88
CA ILE A 685 -16.13 -5.04 -26.30
C ILE A 685 -17.59 -5.45 -26.53
N GLU A 686 -18.20 -6.25 -25.65
CA GLU A 686 -19.61 -6.64 -25.77
C GLU A 686 -20.54 -5.44 -25.69
N TRP A 687 -20.26 -4.45 -24.83
CA TRP A 687 -21.05 -3.22 -24.75
C TRP A 687 -21.11 -2.46 -26.08
N LEU A 688 -19.99 -2.43 -26.81
CA LEU A 688 -19.90 -1.79 -28.12
C LEU A 688 -20.76 -2.54 -29.16
N TYR A 689 -20.77 -3.87 -29.14
CA TYR A 689 -21.62 -4.70 -30.00
C TYR A 689 -23.10 -4.59 -29.60
N TYR A 690 -23.44 -4.63 -28.31
CA TYR A 690 -24.81 -4.46 -27.82
C TYR A 690 -25.38 -3.10 -28.19
N LEU A 691 -24.58 -2.05 -28.08
CA LEU A 691 -24.98 -0.72 -28.55
C LEU A 691 -25.25 -0.72 -30.06
N PHE A 692 -24.38 -1.33 -30.86
CA PHE A 692 -24.59 -1.41 -32.31
C PHE A 692 -25.87 -2.20 -32.67
N ILE A 693 -26.15 -3.29 -31.96
CA ILE A 693 -27.40 -4.05 -32.11
C ILE A 693 -28.61 -3.17 -31.75
N LEU A 694 -28.55 -2.43 -30.64
CA LEU A 694 -29.60 -1.49 -30.23
C LEU A 694 -29.83 -0.40 -31.28
N ILE A 695 -28.76 0.12 -31.89
CA ILE A 695 -28.82 1.07 -33.00
C ILE A 695 -29.54 0.44 -34.21
N CYS A 696 -29.21 -0.81 -34.57
CA CYS A 696 -29.89 -1.52 -35.66
C CYS A 696 -31.38 -1.76 -35.36
N VAL A 697 -31.73 -2.11 -34.12
CA VAL A 697 -33.14 -2.26 -33.70
C VAL A 697 -33.88 -0.91 -33.78
N ALA A 698 -33.24 0.18 -33.35
CA ALA A 698 -33.81 1.52 -33.47
C ALA A 698 -34.03 1.91 -34.95
N LEU A 699 -33.11 1.55 -35.85
CA LEU A 699 -33.27 1.73 -37.29
C LEU A 699 -34.48 0.96 -37.83
N LEU A 700 -34.67 -0.30 -37.42
CA LEU A 700 -35.86 -1.09 -37.80
C LEU A 700 -37.16 -0.40 -37.39
N VAL A 701 -37.22 0.12 -36.16
CA VAL A 701 -38.39 0.86 -35.67
C VAL A 701 -38.61 2.14 -36.49
N ILE A 702 -37.54 2.90 -36.76
CA ILE A 702 -37.59 4.12 -37.59
C ILE A 702 -38.10 3.81 -39.00
N ASP A 703 -37.69 2.69 -39.58
CA ASP A 703 -38.09 2.26 -40.92
C ASP A 703 -39.55 1.79 -40.96
N LEU A 704 -40.00 1.04 -39.96
CA LEU A 704 -41.41 0.61 -39.80
C LEU A 704 -42.35 1.79 -39.57
N VAL A 705 -41.99 2.70 -38.67
CA VAL A 705 -42.79 3.90 -38.37
C VAL A 705 -42.79 4.84 -39.59
N GLY A 706 -41.63 5.04 -40.21
CA GLY A 706 -41.47 5.88 -41.38
C GLY A 706 -42.27 5.37 -42.58
N SER A 707 -42.26 4.07 -42.86
CA SER A 707 -43.06 3.45 -43.92
C SER A 707 -44.57 3.59 -43.65
N SER A 708 -45.02 3.40 -42.39
CA SER A 708 -46.42 3.64 -42.00
C SER A 708 -46.85 5.09 -42.21
N TRP A 709 -46.00 6.06 -41.86
CA TRP A 709 -46.29 7.48 -42.03
C TRP A 709 -46.23 7.93 -43.49
N ALA A 710 -45.36 7.31 -44.29
CA ALA A 710 -45.33 7.49 -45.74
C ALA A 710 -46.64 7.01 -46.37
N ALA A 711 -47.11 5.81 -46.00
CA ALA A 711 -48.39 5.26 -46.46
C ALA A 711 -49.60 6.14 -46.05
N LYS A 712 -49.56 6.74 -44.86
CA LYS A 712 -50.59 7.67 -44.35
C LYS A 712 -50.45 9.11 -44.84
N GLY A 713 -49.53 9.41 -45.77
CA GLY A 713 -49.36 10.74 -46.36
C GLY A 713 -48.84 11.83 -45.42
N ARG A 714 -48.26 11.48 -44.25
CA ARG A 714 -47.84 12.44 -43.21
C ARG A 714 -46.48 13.08 -43.51
N LYS A 715 -46.39 13.83 -44.62
CA LYS A 715 -45.15 14.42 -45.16
C LYS A 715 -44.32 15.23 -44.15
N ARG A 716 -44.97 16.01 -43.28
CA ARG A 716 -44.28 16.84 -42.27
C ARG A 716 -43.59 15.96 -41.22
N ARG A 717 -44.28 14.97 -40.66
CA ARG A 717 -43.71 14.07 -39.63
C ARG A 717 -42.61 13.17 -40.20
N LEU A 718 -42.79 12.70 -41.44
CA LEU A 718 -41.78 11.91 -42.14
C LEU A 718 -40.47 12.71 -42.32
N ARG A 719 -40.56 13.97 -42.76
CA ARG A 719 -39.39 14.84 -42.95
C ARG A 719 -38.63 15.07 -41.65
N TRP A 720 -39.34 15.24 -40.53
CA TRP A 720 -38.72 15.38 -39.20
C TRP A 720 -38.03 14.09 -38.76
N LEU A 721 -38.69 12.93 -38.95
CA LEU A 721 -38.11 11.63 -38.61
C LEU A 721 -36.79 11.39 -39.37
N THR A 722 -36.76 11.67 -40.67
CA THR A 722 -35.57 11.47 -41.51
C THR A 722 -34.41 12.40 -41.16
N ILE A 723 -34.69 13.68 -40.92
CA ILE A 723 -33.64 14.64 -40.54
C ILE A 723 -33.13 14.32 -39.13
N GLY A 724 -34.05 14.03 -38.21
CA GLY A 724 -33.72 13.65 -36.83
C GLY A 724 -32.85 12.40 -36.78
N SER A 725 -33.22 11.33 -37.49
CA SER A 725 -32.45 10.08 -37.49
C SER A 725 -31.06 10.25 -38.10
N ARG A 726 -30.91 11.06 -39.16
CA ARG A 726 -29.61 11.34 -39.80
C ARG A 726 -28.65 12.14 -38.92
N ILE A 727 -29.16 12.96 -38.00
CA ILE A 727 -28.35 13.72 -37.05
C ILE A 727 -28.09 12.89 -35.78
N ALA A 728 -29.12 12.22 -35.27
CA ALA A 728 -29.03 11.43 -34.04
C ALA A 728 -28.09 10.24 -34.18
N TYR A 729 -28.11 9.54 -35.32
CA TYR A 729 -27.27 8.36 -35.54
C TYR A 729 -25.77 8.63 -35.34
N PRO A 730 -25.13 9.57 -36.08
CA PRO A 730 -23.71 9.85 -35.88
C PRO A 730 -23.43 10.47 -34.50
N ALA A 731 -24.35 11.26 -33.95
CA ALA A 731 -24.20 11.84 -32.61
C ALA A 731 -24.14 10.76 -31.52
N VAL A 732 -25.02 9.75 -31.58
CA VAL A 732 -25.02 8.61 -30.65
C VAL A 732 -23.75 7.78 -30.80
N VAL A 733 -23.31 7.51 -32.02
CA VAL A 733 -22.07 6.76 -32.26
C VAL A 733 -20.85 7.50 -31.71
N ILE A 734 -20.75 8.83 -31.94
CA ILE A 734 -19.64 9.64 -31.44
C ILE A 734 -19.67 9.74 -29.91
N ALA A 735 -20.85 10.01 -29.32
CA ALA A 735 -20.99 10.08 -27.86
C ALA A 735 -20.61 8.76 -27.21
N ALA A 736 -21.07 7.64 -27.77
CA ALA A 736 -20.70 6.32 -27.29
C ALA A 736 -19.21 6.02 -27.43
N ALA A 737 -18.56 6.42 -28.52
CA ALA A 737 -17.13 6.25 -28.69
C ALA A 737 -16.33 7.05 -27.64
N ILE A 738 -16.75 8.28 -27.33
CA ILE A 738 -16.14 9.11 -26.28
C ILE A 738 -16.35 8.49 -24.90
N THR A 739 -17.58 8.08 -24.57
CA THR A 739 -17.88 7.43 -23.29
C THR A 739 -17.14 6.11 -23.16
N TYR A 740 -17.08 5.31 -24.22
CA TYR A 740 -16.36 4.04 -24.23
C TYR A 740 -14.87 4.24 -23.96
N TRP A 741 -14.26 5.24 -24.61
CA TRP A 741 -12.87 5.58 -24.34
C TRP A 741 -12.70 6.04 -22.89
N ALA A 742 -13.50 7.00 -22.40
CA ALA A 742 -13.37 7.52 -21.04
C ALA A 742 -13.55 6.47 -19.93
N VAL A 743 -14.31 5.40 -20.19
CA VAL A 743 -14.58 4.35 -19.20
C VAL A 743 -13.57 3.19 -19.28
N PHE A 744 -13.08 2.86 -20.46
CA PHE A 744 -12.29 1.63 -20.68
C PHE A 744 -10.88 1.85 -21.24
N GLY A 745 -10.55 3.03 -21.77
CA GLY A 745 -9.27 3.34 -22.41
C GLY A 745 -8.51 4.41 -21.64
#